data_AF-A0AAJ8L341-F1
#
_entry.id   AF-A0AAJ8L341-F1
#
_cell.length_a   1.000
_cell.length_b   1.000
_cell.length_c   1.000
_cell.angle_alpha   90.00
_cell.angle_beta   90.00
_cell.angle_gamma   90.00
#
_symmetry.space_group_name_H-M   'P 1'
#
loop_
_entity.id
_entity.type
_entity.pdbx_description
1 polymer ?
#
loop_
_entity_poly.entity_id
_entity_poly.type
_entity_poly.pdbx_seq_one_letter_code
_entity_poly.pdbx_strand_id
1 'polypeptide(L)'
;MQQQNDVTDIIIDENGPAPLEVEDLPNVQDFEAYAAKAMPDLGLEIEDFQAQTWRIEHWSQQAKRIVGPEFSCGGHKWRILLFPQGNANGQPNDMVSVYLDYANPKTAPEGWHACAQFCLAISNPWDPTIQTSSHAHHRFVAEECDWGFTRFVDLRKLYTADTANGKTRPTIENDEVEITAFVRVLKDPTGVLWHNFVNYDSKKETGHVGLKNQGATCYMNSLLQSLFCTNYFRRAVYQIPTEGDIPSESLALALQRVFYHLQTSNQPVGTTELTKSFGWKSLDSFMQHDVQEFSRILQDKLEIKMKGTPAEGAIPRLFKGSMKNYIKCIDVDYESSVTEEFYDIQLTIKGIKNLRDSFREYVSVETLDGDNKYMAEGHGLQAAKKGVIFKALPPVLHMQLRRFEYDIEKDALVKINDRHEFPFEIDLAEFLEEGADRSQSHVYKLHGVLVHSGDLHGGHYFALIKPEKDGRWFKFDDDRVTPVTDKEVLEDNYGGDMLNGLIPPHQRTQARTLKKFTNAYMLVYVRETELDTVLAPFTEADTPSHLKARLDAEREQLEAKRREKDEQHLYLTAKVITDEIFSRHQGFDLASFDDKNLPATELPTFRVLKTETFYTFKQRIAHYFKISERDFRLWVLVNRQNKTVRPDVPIHDSENSQTMDHIRNNMAARATDLRLYLDYNPDHAKFNAIHADPNNAPIMIFLKWFDCSRQTLLGQGKVFVNKNNKVSDLLGVIQEKMGWPSSTPIKLYEEIKAGMIEGMKIKQTYQQNEIQDGDVICYQVDMTDKEVADLEAQSLYSTVPQFYDFLQNRVLVQFKSRNEDTTGKAPDFDLMLSKKMTYDIMAHRVGDYLKHDPLKLRFTSSNPQSGTPKAIIKRSLNQSVADITQTNYYSQHPNVIIYYELLDISIIELETKKSLKVVWTGRHNKEEITHSFLLPKTSTFADVADNLVKAVKIQPGGSGKIRIFDISSSGRSQREYTSSEMIGNLTEPAELYAEEIPLEELEASANGGVEGTKIVNLFHYARDPSRIHGTPCKFVLKEGEPFSETKERLQQRIGVNDKDFAKYKFSLVTSTVFKQPSVVEDNDVLYDHKWAADDALGLDHIDKRPNKVNAEKGIVMR
;
A
#
# COMPACT_ATOMS: atom_id res chain seq x y z
N MET A 1 16.63 -43.16 23.40
CA MET A 1 15.99 -43.64 24.63
C MET A 1 14.81 -42.73 24.92
N GLN A 2 13.65 -43.35 25.12
CA GLN A 2 12.30 -42.80 25.11
C GLN A 2 12.01 -41.83 26.26
N GLN A 3 11.05 -40.93 26.07
CA GLN A 3 10.07 -40.62 27.11
C GLN A 3 8.69 -40.38 26.48
N GLN A 4 7.73 -41.18 26.95
CA GLN A 4 6.32 -41.24 26.56
C GLN A 4 5.51 -40.11 27.21
N ASN A 5 4.49 -39.67 26.48
CA ASN A 5 3.36 -38.88 26.98
C ASN A 5 2.36 -39.80 27.69
N ASP A 6 1.88 -39.35 28.86
CA ASP A 6 0.71 -39.91 29.56
C ASP A 6 -0.58 -39.22 29.12
N VAL A 7 -1.63 -40.02 29.08
CA VAL A 7 -3.02 -39.71 28.71
C VAL A 7 -3.86 -39.50 29.97
N THR A 8 -4.84 -38.59 29.93
CA THR A 8 -6.07 -38.71 30.75
C THR A 8 -7.30 -38.07 30.06
N ASP A 9 -8.16 -38.96 29.58
CA ASP A 9 -9.63 -39.03 29.57
C ASP A 9 -10.51 -37.76 29.45
N ILE A 10 -11.34 -37.75 28.40
CA ILE A 10 -12.60 -37.00 28.31
C ILE A 10 -13.74 -38.01 28.09
N ILE A 11 -14.79 -37.82 28.88
CA ILE A 11 -16.03 -38.61 28.98
C ILE A 11 -16.82 -38.59 27.67
N ILE A 12 -17.31 -39.77 27.24
CA ILE A 12 -18.17 -39.96 26.06
C ILE A 12 -19.64 -39.83 26.49
N ASP A 13 -20.40 -38.97 25.80
CA ASP A 13 -21.85 -38.83 25.92
C ASP A 13 -22.56 -39.84 24.98
N GLU A 14 -23.52 -40.60 25.50
CA GLU A 14 -24.17 -41.77 24.87
C GLU A 14 -25.30 -41.43 23.87
N ASN A 15 -25.15 -40.37 23.07
CA ASN A 15 -26.07 -40.10 21.95
C ASN A 15 -25.28 -39.77 20.68
N GLY A 16 -24.78 -40.82 20.03
CA GLY A 16 -24.17 -40.72 18.71
C GLY A 16 -25.21 -40.31 17.64
N PRO A 17 -24.82 -39.53 16.62
CA PRO A 17 -25.69 -39.21 15.50
C PRO A 17 -26.02 -40.49 14.73
N ALA A 18 -27.27 -40.62 14.28
CA ALA A 18 -27.71 -41.70 13.40
C ALA A 18 -26.77 -41.81 12.17
N PRO A 19 -26.46 -43.02 11.68
CA PRO A 19 -25.62 -43.18 10.50
C PRO A 19 -26.29 -42.49 9.30
N LEU A 20 -25.50 -41.64 8.63
CA LEU A 20 -25.87 -41.03 7.35
C LEU A 20 -26.25 -42.15 6.37
N GLU A 21 -27.53 -42.23 5.99
CA GLU A 21 -27.96 -43.02 4.85
C GLU A 21 -27.24 -42.49 3.61
N VAL A 22 -26.28 -43.26 3.10
CA VAL A 22 -25.69 -43.03 1.79
C VAL A 22 -26.73 -43.51 0.78
N GLU A 23 -27.56 -42.60 0.27
CA GLU A 23 -28.46 -42.93 -0.83
C GLU A 23 -27.62 -43.27 -2.07
N ASP A 24 -27.64 -44.53 -2.49
CA ASP A 24 -26.94 -44.99 -3.69
C ASP A 24 -27.32 -44.18 -4.94
N LEU A 25 -26.33 -43.90 -5.80
CA LEU A 25 -26.59 -43.32 -7.12
C LEU A 25 -27.42 -44.33 -7.94
N PRO A 26 -28.41 -43.87 -8.73
CA PRO A 26 -29.18 -44.77 -9.59
C PRO A 26 -28.29 -45.47 -10.62
N ASN A 27 -28.85 -46.44 -11.33
CA ASN A 27 -28.15 -47.15 -12.39
C ASN A 27 -27.67 -46.15 -13.46
N VAL A 28 -26.40 -46.23 -13.88
CA VAL A 28 -25.82 -45.30 -14.88
C VAL A 28 -26.48 -45.39 -16.26
N GLN A 29 -27.21 -46.48 -16.54
CA GLN A 29 -27.98 -46.65 -17.77
C GLN A 29 -29.37 -45.99 -17.70
N ASP A 30 -29.83 -45.58 -16.51
CA ASP A 30 -30.99 -44.70 -16.36
C ASP A 30 -30.53 -43.25 -16.49
N PHE A 31 -30.36 -42.81 -17.74
CA PHE A 31 -29.64 -41.58 -18.04
C PHE A 31 -30.26 -40.33 -17.40
N GLU A 32 -31.59 -40.24 -17.35
CA GLU A 32 -32.28 -39.10 -16.77
C GLU A 32 -32.16 -39.08 -15.25
N ALA A 33 -32.44 -40.21 -14.59
CA ALA A 33 -32.33 -40.30 -13.12
C ALA A 33 -30.89 -40.10 -12.65
N TYR A 34 -29.92 -40.67 -13.40
CA TYR A 34 -28.51 -40.51 -13.11
C TYR A 34 -28.05 -39.07 -13.29
N ALA A 35 -28.37 -38.43 -14.42
CA ALA A 35 -28.04 -37.04 -14.66
C ALA A 35 -28.68 -36.10 -13.63
N ALA A 36 -29.93 -36.33 -13.22
CA ALA A 36 -30.62 -35.54 -12.22
C ALA A 36 -29.94 -35.57 -10.84
N LYS A 37 -29.36 -36.72 -10.45
CA LYS A 37 -28.65 -36.86 -9.17
C LYS A 37 -27.17 -36.48 -9.26
N ALA A 38 -26.51 -36.75 -10.39
CA ALA A 38 -25.07 -36.55 -10.56
C ALA A 38 -24.68 -35.15 -11.06
N MET A 39 -25.57 -34.44 -11.76
CA MET A 39 -25.32 -33.08 -12.26
C MET A 39 -26.28 -32.08 -11.62
N PRO A 40 -25.79 -31.12 -10.81
CA PRO A 40 -26.63 -30.15 -10.12
C PRO A 40 -27.38 -29.24 -11.10
N ASP A 41 -28.61 -28.86 -10.75
CA ASP A 41 -29.33 -27.83 -11.49
C ASP A 41 -28.72 -26.46 -11.23
N LEU A 42 -28.29 -25.78 -12.30
CA LEU A 42 -27.67 -24.46 -12.24
C LEU A 42 -28.68 -23.32 -12.41
N GLY A 43 -29.95 -23.63 -12.66
CA GLY A 43 -31.00 -22.65 -12.95
C GLY A 43 -30.80 -21.92 -14.29
N LEU A 44 -30.12 -22.58 -15.24
CA LEU A 44 -29.88 -22.10 -16.59
C LEU A 44 -30.75 -22.89 -17.58
N GLU A 45 -31.18 -22.24 -18.65
CA GLU A 45 -31.96 -22.88 -19.71
C GLU A 45 -31.11 -23.96 -20.42
N ILE A 46 -31.57 -25.20 -20.38
CA ILE A 46 -30.94 -26.33 -21.06
C ILE A 46 -31.36 -26.28 -22.53
N GLU A 47 -30.39 -26.15 -23.43
CA GLU A 47 -30.62 -26.17 -24.87
C GLU A 47 -30.83 -27.62 -25.37
N ASP A 48 -30.00 -28.54 -24.90
CA ASP A 48 -30.08 -29.96 -25.23
C ASP A 48 -29.41 -30.82 -24.16
N PHE A 49 -29.84 -32.08 -24.05
CA PHE A 49 -29.25 -33.08 -23.16
C PHE A 49 -29.10 -34.40 -23.91
N GLN A 50 -27.89 -34.96 -23.84
CA GLN A 50 -27.60 -36.26 -24.41
C GLN A 50 -26.69 -37.06 -23.48
N ALA A 51 -26.90 -38.38 -23.46
CA ALA A 51 -25.99 -39.33 -22.84
C ALA A 51 -25.47 -40.32 -23.89
N GLN A 52 -24.18 -40.65 -23.82
CA GLN A 52 -23.54 -41.59 -24.73
C GLN A 52 -22.62 -42.53 -23.95
N THR A 53 -22.89 -43.83 -24.05
CA THR A 53 -22.03 -44.89 -23.50
C THR A 53 -21.05 -45.39 -24.56
N TRP A 54 -19.81 -45.62 -24.13
CA TRP A 54 -18.73 -46.19 -24.90
C TRP A 54 -18.16 -47.42 -24.18
N ARG A 55 -18.38 -48.60 -24.75
CA ARG A 55 -17.78 -49.86 -24.28
C ARG A 55 -16.38 -50.02 -24.84
N ILE A 56 -15.44 -50.36 -23.96
CA ILE A 56 -14.02 -50.55 -24.26
C ILE A 56 -13.67 -51.98 -23.90
N GLU A 57 -13.27 -52.74 -24.91
CA GLU A 57 -12.77 -54.11 -24.77
C GLU A 57 -11.25 -54.12 -24.76
N HIS A 58 -10.65 -55.17 -24.18
CA HIS A 58 -9.20 -55.33 -24.08
C HIS A 58 -8.49 -54.11 -23.46
N TRP A 59 -9.02 -53.59 -22.34
CA TRP A 59 -8.55 -52.38 -21.66
C TRP A 59 -7.03 -52.36 -21.45
N SER A 60 -6.46 -53.49 -21.03
CA SER A 60 -5.02 -53.65 -20.80
C SER A 60 -4.15 -53.43 -22.04
N GLN A 61 -4.71 -53.55 -23.24
CA GLN A 61 -4.03 -53.43 -24.54
C GLN A 61 -4.26 -52.07 -25.22
N GLN A 62 -5.07 -51.19 -24.61
CA GLN A 62 -5.40 -49.90 -25.19
C GLN A 62 -4.17 -48.98 -25.29
N ALA A 63 -4.13 -48.14 -26.32
CA ALA A 63 -3.07 -47.15 -26.47
C ALA A 63 -3.11 -46.10 -25.34
N LYS A 64 -1.98 -45.41 -25.12
CA LYS A 64 -1.87 -44.37 -24.07
C LYS A 64 -2.89 -43.24 -24.19
N ARG A 65 -3.37 -42.98 -25.41
CA ARG A 65 -4.38 -41.97 -25.73
C ARG A 65 -5.33 -42.55 -26.76
N ILE A 66 -6.62 -42.58 -26.44
CA ILE A 66 -7.68 -43.06 -27.33
C ILE A 66 -8.89 -42.12 -27.27
N VAL A 67 -9.69 -42.13 -28.34
CA VAL A 67 -10.92 -41.33 -28.45
C VAL A 67 -12.10 -42.24 -28.73
N GLY A 68 -13.23 -41.96 -28.08
CA GLY A 68 -14.48 -42.69 -28.24
C GLY A 68 -15.29 -42.26 -29.47
N PRO A 69 -16.47 -42.86 -29.67
CA PRO A 69 -17.38 -42.51 -30.76
C PRO A 69 -17.89 -41.06 -30.62
N GLU A 70 -18.14 -40.42 -31.77
CA GLU A 70 -18.75 -39.09 -31.82
C GLU A 70 -20.26 -39.16 -31.59
N PHE A 71 -20.80 -38.21 -30.84
CA PHE A 71 -22.24 -38.02 -30.64
C PHE A 71 -22.60 -36.54 -30.70
N SER A 72 -23.87 -36.22 -30.95
CA SER A 72 -24.35 -34.84 -31.07
C SER A 72 -25.20 -34.42 -29.88
N CYS A 73 -24.98 -33.20 -29.40
CA CYS A 73 -25.76 -32.55 -28.35
C CYS A 73 -25.68 -31.03 -28.54
N GLY A 74 -26.82 -30.34 -28.59
CA GLY A 74 -26.91 -28.88 -28.72
C GLY A 74 -26.33 -28.36 -30.03
N GLY A 75 -26.48 -29.10 -31.13
CA GLY A 75 -25.88 -28.74 -32.42
C GLY A 75 -24.35 -28.94 -32.50
N HIS A 76 -23.71 -29.41 -31.43
CA HIS A 76 -22.27 -29.66 -31.35
C HIS A 76 -21.95 -31.15 -31.44
N LYS A 77 -20.73 -31.49 -31.87
CA LYS A 77 -20.22 -32.86 -31.90
C LYS A 77 -19.20 -33.09 -30.79
N TRP A 78 -19.50 -34.04 -29.93
CA TRP A 78 -18.71 -34.40 -28.75
C TRP A 78 -18.16 -35.81 -28.88
N ARG A 79 -17.08 -36.10 -28.15
CA ARG A 79 -16.55 -37.45 -27.95
C ARG A 79 -15.83 -37.53 -26.61
N ILE A 80 -15.59 -38.75 -26.14
CA ILE A 80 -14.79 -38.99 -24.93
C ILE A 80 -13.31 -39.08 -25.35
N LEU A 81 -12.44 -38.33 -24.68
CA LEU A 81 -10.98 -38.47 -24.79
C LEU A 81 -10.46 -39.15 -23.52
N LEU A 82 -9.75 -40.27 -23.69
CA LEU A 82 -9.34 -41.14 -22.60
C LEU A 82 -7.83 -41.42 -22.64
N PHE A 83 -7.22 -41.36 -21.46
CA PHE A 83 -5.86 -41.82 -21.20
C PHE A 83 -5.91 -42.95 -20.16
N PRO A 84 -5.94 -44.23 -20.60
CA PRO A 84 -6.14 -45.38 -19.71
C PRO A 84 -5.06 -45.53 -18.62
N GLN A 85 -3.86 -44.99 -18.87
CA GLN A 85 -2.69 -45.03 -17.97
C GLN A 85 -2.26 -43.61 -17.50
N GLY A 86 -3.15 -42.62 -17.64
CA GLY A 86 -2.88 -41.23 -17.27
C GLY A 86 -2.18 -40.40 -18.35
N ASN A 87 -2.30 -39.07 -18.24
CA ASN A 87 -1.81 -38.12 -19.25
C ASN A 87 -0.63 -37.23 -18.80
N ALA A 88 0.03 -37.54 -17.67
CA ALA A 88 1.16 -36.76 -17.18
C ALA A 88 2.44 -37.03 -18.02
N ASN A 89 3.02 -35.97 -18.59
CA ASN A 89 4.32 -36.04 -19.27
C ASN A 89 5.44 -36.26 -18.23
N GLY A 90 5.85 -37.51 -17.99
CA GLY A 90 7.17 -37.82 -17.40
C GLY A 90 7.22 -38.83 -16.25
N GLN A 91 6.10 -39.30 -15.70
CA GLN A 91 6.06 -40.38 -14.69
C GLN A 91 4.82 -41.26 -14.94
N PRO A 92 4.88 -42.59 -14.77
CA PRO A 92 3.67 -43.43 -14.74
C PRO A 92 2.77 -42.93 -13.62
N ASN A 93 1.60 -42.41 -13.98
CA ASN A 93 0.60 -42.00 -13.01
C ASN A 93 -0.40 -43.15 -12.93
N ASP A 94 -0.58 -43.78 -11.76
CA ASP A 94 -1.53 -44.88 -11.56
C ASP A 94 -3.00 -44.39 -11.56
N MET A 95 -3.30 -43.35 -12.35
CA MET A 95 -4.59 -42.67 -12.41
C MET A 95 -5.08 -42.65 -13.84
N VAL A 96 -6.33 -43.05 -14.07
CA VAL A 96 -7.02 -42.88 -15.35
C VAL A 96 -7.40 -41.41 -15.53
N SER A 97 -7.26 -40.88 -16.75
CA SER A 97 -7.71 -39.51 -17.09
C SER A 97 -8.80 -39.55 -18.16
N VAL A 98 -9.90 -38.84 -17.94
CA VAL A 98 -11.07 -38.83 -18.84
C VAL A 98 -11.52 -37.39 -19.10
N TYR A 99 -11.78 -37.07 -20.36
CA TYR A 99 -12.16 -35.74 -20.85
C TYR A 99 -13.36 -35.82 -21.78
N LEU A 100 -14.19 -34.78 -21.76
CA LEU A 100 -15.11 -34.47 -22.84
C LEU A 100 -14.34 -33.63 -23.85
N ASP A 101 -14.35 -34.04 -25.13
CA ASP A 101 -13.62 -33.41 -26.22
C ASP A 101 -14.59 -32.99 -27.33
N TYR A 102 -14.45 -31.77 -27.82
CA TYR A 102 -15.16 -31.28 -28.99
C TYR A 102 -14.51 -31.85 -30.24
N ALA A 103 -15.27 -32.56 -31.06
CA ALA A 103 -14.70 -33.41 -32.11
C ALA A 103 -14.02 -32.61 -33.24
N ASN A 104 -14.46 -31.38 -33.51
CA ASN A 104 -14.10 -30.62 -34.72
C ASN A 104 -13.62 -29.17 -34.45
N PRO A 105 -12.56 -28.94 -33.64
CA PRO A 105 -12.13 -27.59 -33.29
C PRO A 105 -11.56 -26.81 -34.48
N LYS A 106 -10.90 -27.49 -35.43
CA LYS A 106 -10.23 -26.85 -36.58
C LYS A 106 -11.18 -26.25 -37.62
N THR A 107 -12.44 -26.65 -37.60
CA THR A 107 -13.48 -26.16 -38.51
C THR A 107 -14.50 -25.28 -37.79
N ALA A 108 -14.26 -24.93 -36.52
CA ALA A 108 -15.11 -24.05 -35.76
C ALA A 108 -15.05 -22.62 -36.33
N PRO A 109 -16.19 -21.91 -36.49
CA PRO A 109 -16.21 -20.50 -36.85
C PRO A 109 -15.41 -19.62 -35.88
N GLU A 110 -14.94 -18.46 -36.32
CA GLU A 110 -14.32 -17.47 -35.45
C GLU A 110 -15.32 -17.03 -34.36
N GLY A 111 -14.91 -17.06 -33.08
CA GLY A 111 -15.76 -16.76 -31.93
C GLY A 111 -16.72 -17.90 -31.51
N TRP A 112 -16.58 -19.09 -32.10
CA TRP A 112 -17.36 -20.26 -31.69
C TRP A 112 -17.11 -20.63 -30.23
N HIS A 113 -18.19 -20.94 -29.51
CA HIS A 113 -18.15 -21.49 -28.17
C HIS A 113 -19.36 -22.39 -27.89
N ALA A 114 -19.23 -23.25 -26.89
CA ALA A 114 -20.32 -24.05 -26.35
C ALA A 114 -20.21 -24.13 -24.82
N CYS A 115 -21.25 -23.75 -24.09
CA CYS A 115 -21.30 -23.88 -22.63
C CYS A 115 -21.94 -25.21 -22.28
N ALA A 116 -21.15 -26.18 -21.82
CA ALA A 116 -21.65 -27.51 -21.49
C ALA A 116 -21.38 -27.89 -20.04
N GLN A 117 -22.42 -28.35 -19.34
CA GLN A 117 -22.32 -29.11 -18.10
C GLN A 117 -22.27 -30.59 -18.46
N PHE A 118 -21.33 -31.34 -17.87
CA PHE A 118 -21.19 -32.76 -18.19
C PHE A 118 -20.78 -33.61 -17.00
N CYS A 119 -21.12 -34.89 -17.06
CA CYS A 119 -20.69 -35.92 -16.13
C CYS A 119 -20.06 -37.07 -16.91
N LEU A 120 -18.91 -37.54 -16.46
CA LEU A 120 -18.24 -38.71 -17.02
C LEU A 120 -18.29 -39.81 -15.96
N ALA A 121 -18.78 -40.98 -16.32
CA ALA A 121 -18.93 -42.13 -15.43
C ALA A 121 -18.23 -43.36 -16.01
N ILE A 122 -17.36 -44.01 -15.23
CA ILE A 122 -16.77 -45.31 -15.54
C ILE A 122 -17.56 -46.38 -14.79
N SER A 123 -18.08 -47.38 -15.50
CA SER A 123 -18.97 -48.42 -14.95
C SER A 123 -18.62 -49.81 -15.44
N ASN A 124 -19.00 -50.82 -14.66
CA ASN A 124 -18.90 -52.22 -15.06
C ASN A 124 -19.98 -52.55 -16.14
N PRO A 125 -19.62 -53.18 -17.27
CA PRO A 125 -20.58 -53.52 -18.34
C PRO A 125 -21.65 -54.57 -17.95
N TRP A 126 -21.36 -55.40 -16.95
CA TRP A 126 -22.19 -56.50 -16.47
C TRP A 126 -23.01 -56.14 -15.23
N ASP A 127 -22.61 -55.08 -14.52
CA ASP A 127 -23.38 -54.48 -13.43
C ASP A 127 -23.16 -52.96 -13.41
N PRO A 128 -23.99 -52.19 -14.15
CA PRO A 128 -23.80 -50.75 -14.30
C PRO A 128 -24.08 -49.94 -13.01
N THR A 129 -24.51 -50.59 -11.91
CA THR A 129 -24.59 -49.95 -10.59
C THR A 129 -23.21 -49.77 -9.94
N ILE A 130 -22.22 -50.57 -10.37
CA ILE A 130 -20.82 -50.46 -9.95
C ILE A 130 -20.14 -49.41 -10.83
N GLN A 131 -20.11 -48.19 -10.34
CA GLN A 131 -19.62 -47.05 -11.10
C GLN A 131 -18.89 -46.02 -10.24
N THR A 132 -18.11 -45.17 -10.91
CA THR A 132 -17.46 -43.98 -10.36
C THR A 132 -17.59 -42.85 -11.37
N SER A 133 -18.05 -41.69 -10.93
CA SER A 133 -18.28 -40.54 -11.80
C SER A 133 -17.71 -39.24 -11.26
N SER A 134 -17.53 -38.29 -12.16
CA SER A 134 -17.18 -36.90 -11.83
C SER A 134 -17.86 -35.98 -12.82
N HIS A 135 -18.35 -34.84 -12.33
CA HIS A 135 -19.05 -33.84 -13.13
C HIS A 135 -18.31 -32.51 -13.12
N ALA A 136 -18.45 -31.76 -14.21
CA ALA A 136 -17.89 -30.45 -14.40
C ALA A 136 -18.82 -29.62 -15.30
N HIS A 137 -18.50 -28.35 -15.44
CA HIS A 137 -19.07 -27.49 -16.47
C HIS A 137 -17.96 -26.63 -17.04
N HIS A 138 -18.03 -26.32 -18.33
CA HIS A 138 -16.99 -25.56 -19.02
C HIS A 138 -17.53 -24.83 -20.25
N ARG A 139 -16.84 -23.75 -20.62
CA ARG A 139 -17.02 -23.09 -21.92
C ARG A 139 -15.97 -23.62 -22.89
N PHE A 140 -16.40 -24.47 -23.81
CA PHE A 140 -15.55 -24.99 -24.87
C PHE A 140 -15.36 -23.93 -25.94
N VAL A 141 -14.11 -23.72 -26.35
CA VAL A 141 -13.72 -22.83 -27.46
C VAL A 141 -12.73 -23.57 -28.36
N ALA A 142 -12.34 -22.98 -29.50
CA ALA A 142 -11.43 -23.65 -30.44
C ALA A 142 -10.05 -23.94 -29.81
N GLU A 143 -9.58 -23.05 -28.92
CA GLU A 143 -8.30 -23.14 -28.19
C GLU A 143 -8.37 -24.12 -27.00
N GLU A 144 -9.54 -24.27 -26.39
CA GLU A 144 -9.82 -25.15 -25.25
C GLU A 144 -10.97 -26.11 -25.63
N CYS A 145 -10.64 -27.05 -26.51
CA CYS A 145 -11.64 -27.96 -27.08
C CYS A 145 -11.92 -29.21 -26.22
N ASP A 146 -11.10 -29.48 -25.21
CA ASP A 146 -11.30 -30.58 -24.27
C ASP A 146 -11.23 -30.13 -22.80
N TRP A 147 -12.10 -30.70 -21.97
CA TRP A 147 -12.15 -30.43 -20.53
C TRP A 147 -12.53 -31.68 -19.76
N GLY A 148 -11.96 -31.86 -18.56
CA GLY A 148 -12.18 -33.06 -17.77
C GLY A 148 -11.16 -33.26 -16.66
N PHE A 149 -10.87 -34.52 -16.36
CA PHE A 149 -10.23 -34.92 -15.12
C PHE A 149 -8.93 -35.69 -15.37
N THR A 150 -7.81 -35.01 -15.14
CA THR A 150 -6.46 -35.59 -15.17
C THR A 150 -6.29 -36.74 -14.18
N ARG A 151 -6.95 -36.65 -13.02
CA ARG A 151 -6.90 -37.63 -11.93
C ARG A 151 -8.30 -38.14 -11.62
N PHE A 152 -8.93 -38.82 -12.58
CA PHE A 152 -10.32 -39.27 -12.46
C PHE A 152 -10.47 -40.39 -11.41
N VAL A 153 -9.74 -41.49 -11.57
CA VAL A 153 -9.78 -42.63 -10.63
C VAL A 153 -8.45 -43.38 -10.62
N ASP A 154 -8.10 -43.95 -9.46
CA ASP A 154 -6.93 -44.83 -9.31
C ASP A 154 -7.15 -46.13 -10.10
N LEU A 155 -6.21 -46.45 -10.98
CA LEU A 155 -6.28 -47.61 -11.87
C LEU A 155 -6.40 -48.92 -11.08
N ARG A 156 -5.76 -49.04 -9.91
CA ARG A 156 -5.81 -50.24 -9.07
C ARG A 156 -7.19 -50.46 -8.46
N LYS A 157 -7.90 -49.37 -8.14
CA LYS A 157 -9.27 -49.44 -7.62
C LYS A 157 -10.25 -49.98 -8.66
N LEU A 158 -10.00 -49.77 -9.95
CA LEU A 158 -10.87 -50.30 -11.00
C LEU A 158 -10.83 -51.84 -11.09
N TYR A 159 -9.71 -52.46 -10.73
CA TYR A 159 -9.54 -53.93 -10.73
C TYR A 159 -9.93 -54.60 -9.41
N THR A 160 -10.25 -53.84 -8.37
CA THR A 160 -10.53 -54.38 -7.03
C THR A 160 -12.01 -54.17 -6.68
N ALA A 161 -12.67 -55.21 -6.17
CA ALA A 161 -14.03 -55.06 -5.64
C ALA A 161 -14.00 -54.32 -4.29
N ASP A 162 -14.85 -53.30 -4.12
CA ASP A 162 -14.98 -52.52 -2.88
C ASP A 162 -16.10 -53.09 -2.02
N THR A 163 -15.83 -54.27 -1.44
CA THR A 163 -16.81 -55.02 -0.65
C THR A 163 -17.25 -54.28 0.61
N ALA A 164 -16.46 -53.31 1.10
CA ALA A 164 -16.78 -52.51 2.28
C ALA A 164 -17.94 -51.52 2.01
N ASN A 165 -18.11 -51.08 0.77
CA ASN A 165 -19.19 -50.19 0.33
C ASN A 165 -20.23 -50.91 -0.54
N GLY A 166 -20.39 -52.23 -0.35
CA GLY A 166 -21.40 -53.03 -1.06
C GLY A 166 -21.09 -53.34 -2.52
N LYS A 167 -19.93 -52.94 -3.07
CA LYS A 167 -19.53 -53.26 -4.45
C LYS A 167 -18.92 -54.67 -4.50
N THR A 168 -19.69 -55.63 -4.97
CA THR A 168 -19.30 -57.06 -4.99
C THR A 168 -18.45 -57.47 -6.20
N ARG A 169 -18.32 -56.61 -7.22
CA ARG A 169 -17.52 -56.84 -8.44
C ARG A 169 -16.55 -55.67 -8.69
N PRO A 170 -15.41 -55.88 -9.37
CA PRO A 170 -14.54 -54.79 -9.82
C PRO A 170 -15.23 -53.94 -10.90
N THR A 171 -14.73 -52.74 -11.18
CA THR A 171 -15.27 -51.89 -12.26
C THR A 171 -14.80 -52.34 -13.64
N ILE A 172 -13.53 -52.74 -13.76
CA ILE A 172 -13.00 -53.44 -14.95
C ILE A 172 -13.16 -54.94 -14.71
N GLU A 173 -13.93 -55.60 -15.57
CA GLU A 173 -14.20 -57.04 -15.49
C GLU A 173 -14.04 -57.67 -16.88
N ASN A 174 -13.35 -58.81 -16.96
CA ASN A 174 -12.99 -59.47 -18.23
C ASN A 174 -12.17 -58.60 -19.19
N ASP A 175 -11.37 -57.67 -18.66
CA ASP A 175 -10.62 -56.67 -19.45
C ASP A 175 -11.54 -55.74 -20.25
N GLU A 176 -12.79 -55.55 -19.80
CA GLU A 176 -13.80 -54.68 -20.40
C GLU A 176 -14.31 -53.64 -19.39
N VAL A 177 -14.69 -52.47 -19.90
CA VAL A 177 -15.29 -51.37 -19.13
C VAL A 177 -16.18 -50.50 -19.99
N GLU A 178 -17.15 -49.81 -19.38
CA GLU A 178 -17.96 -48.79 -20.05
C GLU A 178 -17.66 -47.39 -19.50
N ILE A 179 -17.63 -46.39 -20.39
CA ILE A 179 -17.59 -44.98 -20.02
C ILE A 179 -18.81 -44.30 -20.60
N THR A 180 -19.63 -43.69 -19.74
CA THR A 180 -20.80 -42.91 -20.15
C THR A 180 -20.55 -41.43 -19.94
N ALA A 181 -20.74 -40.64 -21.01
CA ALA A 181 -20.73 -39.19 -20.97
C ALA A 181 -22.16 -38.67 -20.97
N PHE A 182 -22.52 -37.89 -19.96
CA PHE A 182 -23.75 -37.12 -19.87
C PHE A 182 -23.41 -35.67 -20.19
N VAL A 183 -24.05 -35.06 -21.17
CA VAL A 183 -23.76 -33.69 -21.61
C VAL A 183 -25.06 -32.90 -21.69
N ARG A 184 -25.14 -31.81 -20.94
CA ARG A 184 -26.16 -30.75 -21.04
C ARG A 184 -25.51 -29.52 -21.66
N VAL A 185 -25.96 -29.13 -22.86
CA VAL A 185 -25.59 -27.84 -23.44
C VAL A 185 -26.53 -26.79 -22.86
N LEU A 186 -25.96 -25.73 -22.30
CA LEU A 186 -26.69 -24.65 -21.65
C LEU A 186 -26.65 -23.40 -22.52
N LYS A 187 -27.77 -22.69 -22.58
CA LYS A 187 -27.86 -21.41 -23.26
C LYS A 187 -27.02 -20.37 -22.52
N ASP A 188 -26.24 -19.60 -23.26
CA ASP A 188 -25.46 -18.47 -22.75
C ASP A 188 -26.17 -17.15 -23.07
N PRO A 189 -27.06 -16.63 -22.20
CA PRO A 189 -27.77 -15.39 -22.48
C PRO A 189 -26.87 -14.14 -22.41
N THR A 190 -25.71 -14.23 -21.75
CA THR A 190 -24.80 -13.09 -21.55
C THR A 190 -23.66 -13.07 -22.57
N GLY A 191 -23.40 -14.20 -23.24
CA GLY A 191 -22.25 -14.39 -24.14
C GLY A 191 -20.93 -14.59 -23.41
N VAL A 192 -20.93 -14.59 -22.07
CA VAL A 192 -19.72 -14.70 -21.22
C VAL A 192 -19.85 -15.78 -20.14
N LEU A 193 -20.85 -16.64 -20.22
CA LEU A 193 -21.00 -17.75 -19.28
C LEU A 193 -19.72 -18.61 -19.28
N TRP A 194 -19.10 -18.74 -18.11
CA TRP A 194 -17.82 -19.43 -17.86
C TRP A 194 -16.64 -18.98 -18.74
N HIS A 195 -16.68 -17.75 -19.25
CA HIS A 195 -15.58 -17.19 -20.03
C HIS A 195 -14.34 -16.93 -19.15
N ASN A 196 -13.14 -17.27 -19.64
CA ASN A 196 -11.88 -17.09 -18.91
C ASN A 196 -11.30 -15.65 -19.01
N PHE A 197 -11.94 -14.80 -19.82
CA PHE A 197 -11.61 -13.38 -20.11
C PHE A 197 -10.26 -13.13 -20.78
N VAL A 198 -9.59 -14.18 -21.27
CA VAL A 198 -8.43 -14.03 -22.13
C VAL A 198 -8.90 -13.45 -23.47
N ASN A 199 -8.27 -12.35 -23.92
CA ASN A 199 -8.63 -11.60 -25.13
C ASN A 199 -10.07 -11.03 -25.16
N TYR A 200 -10.70 -10.84 -24.00
CA TYR A 200 -12.02 -10.21 -23.93
C TYR A 200 -11.94 -8.71 -24.19
N ASP A 201 -12.72 -8.22 -25.17
CA ASP A 201 -12.84 -6.80 -25.49
C ASP A 201 -14.20 -6.26 -25.04
N SER A 202 -14.23 -5.60 -23.88
CA SER A 202 -15.43 -4.98 -23.31
C SER A 202 -16.14 -4.06 -24.30
N LYS A 203 -15.39 -3.29 -25.11
CA LYS A 203 -15.97 -2.31 -26.05
C LYS A 203 -16.69 -3.03 -27.18
N LYS A 204 -16.06 -4.07 -27.73
CA LYS A 204 -16.64 -4.87 -28.82
C LYS A 204 -17.91 -5.59 -28.38
N GLU A 205 -17.91 -6.18 -27.18
CA GLU A 205 -19.00 -7.02 -26.69
C GLU A 205 -20.17 -6.22 -26.09
N THR A 206 -19.89 -5.08 -25.46
CA THR A 206 -20.91 -4.31 -24.71
C THR A 206 -21.14 -2.90 -25.23
N GLY A 207 -20.25 -2.35 -26.05
CA GLY A 207 -20.24 -0.93 -26.42
C GLY A 207 -19.61 -0.01 -25.37
N HIS A 208 -19.23 -0.53 -24.21
CA HIS A 208 -18.71 0.21 -23.06
C HIS A 208 -17.29 -0.24 -22.66
N VAL A 209 -16.57 0.61 -21.93
CA VAL A 209 -15.23 0.29 -21.37
C VAL A 209 -15.20 0.48 -19.87
N GLY A 210 -14.32 -0.28 -19.21
CA GLY A 210 -14.10 -0.18 -17.78
C GLY A 210 -13.16 0.94 -17.36
N LEU A 211 -12.94 1.05 -16.05
CA LEU A 211 -11.98 1.94 -15.40
C LEU A 211 -10.87 1.12 -14.74
N LYS A 212 -9.61 1.52 -14.94
CA LYS A 212 -8.47 0.85 -14.31
C LYS A 212 -8.51 1.05 -12.80
N ASN A 213 -8.36 -0.03 -12.05
CA ASN A 213 -8.19 0.03 -10.60
C ASN A 213 -6.76 0.45 -10.23
N GLN A 214 -6.62 1.42 -9.33
CA GLN A 214 -5.32 1.92 -8.83
C GLN A 214 -4.89 1.24 -7.51
N GLY A 215 -5.61 0.22 -7.06
CA GLY A 215 -5.38 -0.50 -5.81
C GLY A 215 -6.69 -0.74 -5.07
N ALA A 216 -7.23 0.30 -4.45
CA ALA A 216 -8.47 0.23 -3.67
C ALA A 216 -9.55 1.21 -4.18
N THR A 217 -9.52 1.58 -5.47
CA THR A 217 -10.38 2.64 -6.04
C THR A 217 -11.70 2.13 -6.64
N CYS A 218 -12.09 0.89 -6.36
CA CYS A 218 -13.27 0.25 -6.97
C CYS A 218 -14.60 0.94 -6.59
N TYR A 219 -14.70 1.52 -5.39
CA TYR A 219 -15.86 2.33 -4.96
C TYR A 219 -16.05 3.56 -5.86
N MET A 220 -14.94 4.25 -6.19
CA MET A 220 -14.92 5.39 -7.09
C MET A 220 -15.27 4.96 -8.51
N ASN A 221 -14.69 3.87 -9.00
CA ASN A 221 -14.98 3.35 -10.34
C ASN A 221 -16.46 3.03 -10.52
N SER A 222 -17.06 2.34 -9.54
CA SER A 222 -18.48 1.97 -9.55
C SER A 222 -19.39 3.20 -9.60
N LEU A 223 -19.10 4.22 -8.78
CA LEU A 223 -19.87 5.47 -8.80
C LEU A 223 -19.69 6.25 -10.10
N LEU A 224 -18.46 6.36 -10.61
CA LEU A 224 -18.17 7.10 -11.84
C LEU A 224 -18.90 6.49 -13.05
N GLN A 225 -18.97 5.16 -13.15
CA GLN A 225 -19.74 4.49 -14.19
C GLN A 225 -21.25 4.77 -14.05
N SER A 226 -21.78 4.75 -12.82
CA SER A 226 -23.18 5.08 -12.55
C SER A 226 -23.52 6.53 -12.96
N LEU A 227 -22.66 7.49 -12.60
CA LEU A 227 -22.83 8.89 -12.96
C LEU A 227 -22.62 9.14 -14.46
N PHE A 228 -21.70 8.42 -15.10
CA PHE A 228 -21.46 8.49 -16.55
C PHE A 228 -22.68 8.01 -17.35
N CYS A 229 -23.33 6.93 -16.90
CA CYS A 229 -24.55 6.39 -17.52
C CYS A 229 -25.79 7.26 -17.25
N THR A 230 -25.73 8.18 -16.30
CA THR A 230 -26.74 9.23 -16.11
C THR A 230 -26.50 10.34 -17.15
N ASN A 231 -27.02 10.16 -18.36
CA ASN A 231 -26.67 11.00 -19.53
C ASN A 231 -26.86 12.51 -19.31
N TYR A 232 -27.91 12.93 -18.61
CA TYR A 232 -28.11 14.34 -18.26
C TYR A 232 -26.97 14.89 -17.38
N PHE A 233 -26.53 14.13 -16.39
CA PHE A 233 -25.40 14.52 -15.53
C PHE A 233 -24.12 14.65 -16.35
N ARG A 234 -23.84 13.68 -17.24
CA ARG A 234 -22.71 13.76 -18.16
C ARG A 234 -22.75 15.01 -19.05
N ARG A 235 -23.90 15.36 -19.63
CA ARG A 235 -24.06 16.61 -20.41
C ARG A 235 -23.75 17.83 -19.56
N ALA A 236 -24.27 17.92 -18.34
CA ALA A 236 -24.01 19.03 -17.44
C ALA A 236 -22.52 19.18 -17.12
N VAL A 237 -21.81 18.06 -16.86
CA VAL A 237 -20.36 18.07 -16.61
C VAL A 237 -19.58 18.59 -17.81
N TYR A 238 -19.97 18.26 -19.04
CA TYR A 238 -19.29 18.77 -20.24
C TYR A 238 -19.51 20.27 -20.47
N GLN A 239 -20.57 20.87 -19.93
CA GLN A 239 -20.83 22.30 -20.05
C GLN A 239 -20.05 23.16 -19.03
N ILE A 240 -19.27 22.54 -18.14
CA ILE A 240 -18.40 23.27 -17.21
C ILE A 240 -17.21 23.85 -18.00
N PRO A 241 -16.96 25.17 -17.95
CA PRO A 241 -15.82 25.79 -18.63
C PRO A 241 -14.50 25.41 -17.95
N THR A 242 -13.58 24.80 -18.70
CA THR A 242 -12.29 24.30 -18.19
C THR A 242 -11.09 24.69 -19.05
N GLU A 243 -11.25 25.64 -19.99
CA GLU A 243 -10.17 26.03 -20.92
C GLU A 243 -8.93 26.58 -20.19
N GLY A 244 -9.14 27.32 -19.09
CA GLY A 244 -8.07 27.90 -18.26
C GLY A 244 -7.55 27.01 -17.13
N ASP A 245 -8.15 25.83 -16.94
CA ASP A 245 -7.86 24.98 -15.80
C ASP A 245 -6.56 24.17 -15.98
N ILE A 246 -5.78 24.07 -14.90
CA ILE A 246 -4.56 23.27 -14.84
C ILE A 246 -4.93 21.77 -14.75
N PRO A 247 -4.43 20.89 -15.64
CA PRO A 247 -4.79 19.47 -15.69
C PRO A 247 -4.71 18.69 -14.38
N SER A 248 -3.71 19.00 -13.54
CA SER A 248 -3.41 18.27 -12.30
C SER A 248 -4.17 18.77 -11.07
N GLU A 249 -4.86 19.91 -11.18
CA GLU A 249 -5.49 20.59 -10.03
C GLU A 249 -7.01 20.77 -10.21
N SER A 250 -7.54 20.57 -11.42
CA SER A 250 -8.97 20.74 -11.70
C SER A 250 -9.73 19.41 -11.68
N LEU A 251 -10.63 19.28 -10.70
CA LEU A 251 -11.57 18.18 -10.58
C LEU A 251 -12.52 18.09 -11.79
N ALA A 252 -13.06 19.22 -12.24
CA ALA A 252 -14.01 19.26 -13.35
C ALA A 252 -13.35 18.76 -14.65
N LEU A 253 -12.15 19.24 -14.95
CA LEU A 253 -11.39 18.82 -16.13
C LEU A 253 -10.98 17.34 -16.04
N ALA A 254 -10.56 16.87 -14.86
CA ALA A 254 -10.22 15.46 -14.67
C ALA A 254 -11.43 14.54 -14.87
N LEU A 255 -12.62 14.94 -14.38
CA LEU A 255 -13.86 14.20 -14.60
C LEU A 255 -14.30 14.23 -16.06
N GLN A 256 -14.24 15.39 -16.72
CA GLN A 256 -14.48 15.51 -18.17
C GLN A 256 -13.57 14.59 -18.96
N ARG A 257 -12.27 14.50 -18.61
CA ARG A 257 -11.31 13.58 -19.23
C ARG A 257 -11.73 12.12 -19.06
N VAL A 258 -12.10 11.71 -17.86
CA VAL A 258 -12.56 10.33 -17.60
C VAL A 258 -13.80 10.00 -18.43
N PHE A 259 -14.82 10.87 -18.43
CA PHE A 259 -16.05 10.66 -19.20
C PHE A 259 -15.80 10.67 -20.71
N TYR A 260 -14.94 11.56 -21.21
CA TYR A 260 -14.58 11.60 -22.63
C TYR A 260 -13.90 10.31 -23.07
N HIS A 261 -12.98 9.78 -22.26
CA HIS A 261 -12.32 8.52 -22.57
C HIS A 261 -13.25 7.31 -22.38
N LEU A 262 -14.18 7.31 -21.42
CA LEU A 262 -15.19 6.25 -21.30
C LEU A 262 -16.08 6.18 -22.55
N GLN A 263 -16.30 7.32 -23.20
CA GLN A 263 -17.05 7.40 -24.45
C GLN A 263 -16.24 6.96 -25.67
N THR A 264 -14.98 7.38 -25.79
CA THR A 264 -14.17 7.29 -27.02
C THR A 264 -13.10 6.21 -27.04
N SER A 265 -12.65 5.72 -25.88
CA SER A 265 -11.58 4.73 -25.78
C SER A 265 -12.09 3.32 -26.11
N ASN A 266 -11.20 2.50 -26.67
CA ASN A 266 -11.38 1.04 -26.81
C ASN A 266 -10.65 0.26 -25.70
N GLN A 267 -10.09 0.95 -24.71
CA GLN A 267 -9.30 0.39 -23.62
C GLN A 267 -9.77 0.95 -22.27
N PRO A 268 -9.57 0.20 -21.16
CA PRO A 268 -9.93 0.66 -19.83
C PRO A 268 -9.29 2.01 -19.49
N VAL A 269 -10.09 2.91 -18.90
CA VAL A 269 -9.73 4.31 -18.69
C VAL A 269 -9.04 4.48 -17.33
N GLY A 270 -7.95 5.23 -17.28
CA GLY A 270 -7.25 5.54 -16.02
C GLY A 270 -7.88 6.71 -15.27
N THR A 271 -7.92 6.63 -13.94
CA THR A 271 -8.49 7.67 -13.05
C THR A 271 -7.43 8.46 -12.27
N THR A 272 -6.15 8.38 -12.66
CA THR A 272 -5.03 8.93 -11.89
C THR A 272 -5.04 10.45 -11.75
N GLU A 273 -5.41 11.17 -12.80
CA GLU A 273 -5.52 12.64 -12.71
C GLU A 273 -6.73 13.07 -11.85
N LEU A 274 -7.78 12.24 -11.81
CA LEU A 274 -8.94 12.49 -10.96
C LEU A 274 -8.56 12.36 -9.48
N THR A 275 -7.87 11.29 -9.09
CA THR A 275 -7.41 11.11 -7.70
C THR A 275 -6.43 12.20 -7.28
N LYS A 276 -5.51 12.61 -8.15
CA LYS A 276 -4.62 13.77 -7.90
C LYS A 276 -5.39 15.08 -7.68
N SER A 277 -6.45 15.32 -8.44
CA SER A 277 -7.28 16.53 -8.29
C SER A 277 -8.03 16.60 -6.96
N PHE A 278 -8.19 15.46 -6.26
CA PHE A 278 -8.69 15.42 -4.88
C PHE A 278 -7.60 15.69 -3.83
N GLY A 279 -6.34 15.88 -4.25
CA GLY A 279 -5.20 16.03 -3.35
C GLY A 279 -4.65 14.70 -2.82
N TRP A 280 -5.10 13.56 -3.36
CA TRP A 280 -4.67 12.24 -2.92
C TRP A 280 -3.26 11.92 -3.45
N LYS A 281 -2.40 11.45 -2.55
CA LYS A 281 -1.08 10.89 -2.87
C LYS A 281 -1.23 9.41 -3.23
N SER A 282 -0.17 8.82 -3.80
CA SER A 282 -0.18 7.41 -4.22
C SER A 282 -0.45 6.39 -3.10
N LEU A 283 -0.29 6.76 -1.83
CA LEU A 283 -0.66 5.90 -0.69
C LEU A 283 -2.16 6.00 -0.36
N ASP A 284 -2.77 7.15 -0.60
CA ASP A 284 -4.18 7.40 -0.30
C ASP A 284 -5.09 6.62 -1.27
N SER A 285 -4.62 6.29 -2.49
CA SER A 285 -5.36 5.43 -3.44
C SER A 285 -5.51 3.96 -3.02
N PHE A 286 -4.88 3.58 -1.90
CA PHE A 286 -5.05 2.26 -1.26
C PHE A 286 -6.02 2.31 -0.08
N MET A 287 -6.55 3.49 0.29
CA MET A 287 -7.58 3.62 1.31
C MET A 287 -8.95 3.33 0.71
N GLN A 288 -9.74 2.50 1.40
CA GLN A 288 -11.14 2.28 1.06
C GLN A 288 -11.97 3.42 1.62
N HIS A 289 -12.86 3.99 0.81
CA HIS A 289 -13.80 5.02 1.21
C HIS A 289 -15.23 4.57 0.98
N ASP A 290 -16.16 5.19 1.71
CA ASP A 290 -17.59 4.98 1.48
C ASP A 290 -18.04 5.63 0.16
N VAL A 291 -18.83 4.90 -0.63
CA VAL A 291 -19.33 5.40 -1.92
C VAL A 291 -20.23 6.62 -1.75
N GLN A 292 -21.08 6.64 -0.72
CA GLN A 292 -22.03 7.73 -0.50
C GLN A 292 -21.29 9.01 -0.10
N GLU A 293 -20.30 8.90 0.79
CA GLU A 293 -19.45 10.03 1.18
C GLU A 293 -18.71 10.61 -0.04
N PHE A 294 -18.11 9.73 -0.86
CA PHE A 294 -17.43 10.15 -2.08
C PHE A 294 -18.39 10.82 -3.08
N SER A 295 -19.61 10.29 -3.24
CA SER A 295 -20.65 10.88 -4.09
C SER A 295 -21.03 12.29 -3.65
N ARG A 296 -21.16 12.52 -2.35
CA ARG A 296 -21.50 13.84 -1.80
C ARG A 296 -20.38 14.85 -2.03
N ILE A 297 -19.15 14.48 -1.71
CA ILE A 297 -17.98 15.34 -1.93
C ILE A 297 -17.82 15.70 -3.42
N LEU A 298 -18.00 14.73 -4.32
CA LEU A 298 -17.91 14.96 -5.76
C LEU A 298 -19.00 15.93 -6.24
N GLN A 299 -20.25 15.69 -5.86
CA GLN A 299 -21.38 16.53 -6.27
C GLN A 299 -21.27 17.96 -5.73
N ASP A 300 -20.89 18.14 -4.47
CA ASP A 300 -20.76 19.48 -3.86
C ASP A 300 -19.66 20.31 -4.54
N LYS A 301 -18.50 19.70 -4.82
CA LYS A 301 -17.41 20.36 -5.53
C LYS A 301 -17.79 20.73 -6.97
N LEU A 302 -18.55 19.87 -7.66
CA LEU A 302 -19.04 20.16 -9.00
C LEU A 302 -20.12 21.25 -8.99
N GLU A 303 -21.04 21.24 -8.02
CA GLU A 303 -22.09 22.26 -7.91
C GLU A 303 -21.49 23.66 -7.75
N ILE A 304 -20.43 23.80 -6.94
CA ILE A 304 -19.68 25.05 -6.81
C ILE A 304 -19.10 25.51 -8.15
N LYS A 305 -18.55 24.58 -8.95
CA LYS A 305 -17.96 24.86 -10.26
C LYS A 305 -19.00 25.12 -11.36
N MET A 306 -20.23 24.65 -11.19
CA MET A 306 -21.33 24.87 -12.14
C MET A 306 -22.01 26.23 -11.95
N LYS A 307 -21.80 26.93 -10.83
CA LYS A 307 -22.38 28.27 -10.59
C LYS A 307 -21.92 29.28 -11.64
N GLY A 308 -22.85 30.03 -12.23
CA GLY A 308 -22.56 31.01 -13.27
C GLY A 308 -22.27 30.40 -14.66
N THR A 309 -22.57 29.12 -14.86
CA THR A 309 -22.36 28.40 -16.13
C THR A 309 -23.71 27.89 -16.68
N PRO A 310 -23.78 27.42 -17.95
CA PRO A 310 -24.99 26.79 -18.48
C PRO A 310 -25.46 25.54 -17.70
N ALA A 311 -24.57 24.94 -16.89
CA ALA A 311 -24.87 23.79 -16.05
C ALA A 311 -25.36 24.16 -14.64
N GLU A 312 -25.55 25.45 -14.33
CA GLU A 312 -26.00 25.88 -13.01
C GLU A 312 -27.34 25.22 -12.62
N GLY A 313 -27.39 24.68 -11.40
CA GLY A 313 -28.57 24.00 -10.88
C GLY A 313 -28.83 22.60 -11.43
N ALA A 314 -27.97 22.05 -12.30
CA ALA A 314 -28.16 20.71 -12.87
C ALA A 314 -28.15 19.59 -11.81
N ILE A 315 -27.24 19.67 -10.84
CA ILE A 315 -27.12 18.70 -9.72
C ILE A 315 -28.37 18.77 -8.82
N PRO A 316 -28.76 19.95 -8.29
CA PRO A 316 -30.02 20.08 -7.56
C PRO A 316 -31.23 19.57 -8.35
N ARG A 317 -31.37 19.91 -9.63
CA ARG A 317 -32.48 19.44 -10.46
C ARG A 317 -32.58 17.91 -10.53
N LEU A 318 -31.45 17.22 -10.61
CA LEU A 318 -31.44 15.76 -10.75
C LEU A 318 -31.65 15.03 -9.42
N PHE A 319 -31.03 15.50 -8.34
CA PHE A 319 -30.85 14.70 -7.13
C PHE A 319 -31.49 15.30 -5.87
N LYS A 320 -31.86 16.59 -5.87
CA LYS A 320 -32.39 17.26 -4.67
C LYS A 320 -33.87 16.95 -4.46
N GLY A 321 -34.17 16.30 -3.34
CA GLY A 321 -35.51 16.16 -2.77
C GLY A 321 -35.71 17.03 -1.54
N SER A 322 -36.92 17.00 -0.99
CA SER A 322 -37.23 17.63 0.30
C SER A 322 -38.14 16.78 1.16
N MET A 323 -37.91 16.82 2.47
CA MET A 323 -38.68 16.11 3.49
C MET A 323 -39.05 17.07 4.64
N LYS A 324 -40.16 16.78 5.31
CA LYS A 324 -40.64 17.52 6.48
C LYS A 324 -40.45 16.65 7.72
N ASN A 325 -39.58 17.10 8.62
CA ASN A 325 -39.45 16.56 9.97
C ASN A 325 -40.45 17.28 10.86
N TYR A 326 -41.39 16.58 11.48
CA TYR A 326 -42.40 17.18 12.34
C TYR A 326 -42.42 16.55 13.73
N ILE A 327 -42.73 17.36 14.73
CA ILE A 327 -42.97 16.97 16.10
C ILE A 327 -44.30 17.57 16.52
N LYS A 328 -45.29 16.72 16.78
CA LYS A 328 -46.64 17.14 17.19
C LYS A 328 -46.93 16.65 18.60
N CYS A 329 -47.18 17.57 19.53
CA CYS A 329 -47.53 17.22 20.89
C CYS A 329 -48.89 16.50 20.95
N ILE A 330 -49.05 15.59 21.91
CA ILE A 330 -50.26 14.78 22.06
C ILE A 330 -51.31 15.52 22.89
N ASP A 331 -50.89 16.10 24.01
CA ASP A 331 -51.77 16.70 25.02
C ASP A 331 -51.97 18.21 24.84
N VAL A 332 -51.17 18.85 23.98
CA VAL A 332 -51.24 20.28 23.67
C VAL A 332 -51.21 20.51 22.16
N ASP A 333 -51.91 21.53 21.70
CA ASP A 333 -51.97 21.90 20.28
C ASP A 333 -50.72 22.69 19.86
N TYR A 334 -49.61 21.97 19.77
CA TYR A 334 -48.29 22.49 19.38
C TYR A 334 -47.66 21.54 18.34
N GLU A 335 -47.30 22.09 17.17
CA GLU A 335 -46.54 21.39 16.12
C GLU A 335 -45.29 22.21 15.79
N SER A 336 -44.13 21.58 15.89
CA SER A 336 -42.89 22.09 15.30
C SER A 336 -42.60 21.31 14.04
N SER A 337 -42.26 21.99 12.94
CA SER A 337 -41.82 21.32 11.73
C SER A 337 -40.69 22.04 11.03
N VAL A 338 -39.74 21.26 10.51
CA VAL A 338 -38.58 21.73 9.77
C VAL A 338 -38.58 21.03 8.42
N THR A 339 -38.41 21.79 7.34
CA THR A 339 -38.22 21.23 6.00
C THR A 339 -36.73 21.15 5.71
N GLU A 340 -36.26 19.96 5.36
CA GLU A 340 -34.87 19.67 5.03
C GLU A 340 -34.76 19.18 3.59
N GLU A 341 -33.62 19.48 2.98
CA GLU A 341 -33.28 19.07 1.63
C GLU A 341 -32.35 17.86 1.71
N PHE A 342 -32.53 16.91 0.80
CA PHE A 342 -31.68 15.72 0.73
C PHE A 342 -31.26 15.44 -0.70
N TYR A 343 -30.13 14.75 -0.87
CA TYR A 343 -29.64 14.29 -2.16
C TYR A 343 -29.55 12.76 -2.26
N ASP A 344 -29.60 12.09 -1.12
CA ASP A 344 -29.66 10.64 -0.97
C ASP A 344 -30.55 10.30 0.23
N ILE A 345 -31.05 9.06 0.26
CA ILE A 345 -31.86 8.53 1.36
C ILE A 345 -31.14 7.33 1.95
N GLN A 346 -31.02 7.30 3.28
CA GLN A 346 -30.40 6.21 4.02
C GLN A 346 -31.49 5.30 4.60
N LEU A 347 -31.54 4.06 4.12
CA LEU A 347 -32.59 3.11 4.47
C LEU A 347 -32.05 2.05 5.43
N THR A 348 -32.75 1.87 6.55
CA THR A 348 -32.52 0.76 7.48
C THR A 348 -32.93 -0.56 6.81
N ILE A 349 -32.09 -1.58 6.93
CA ILE A 349 -32.34 -2.90 6.32
C ILE A 349 -32.33 -4.06 7.32
N LYS A 350 -31.78 -3.86 8.53
CA LYS A 350 -31.66 -4.91 9.53
C LYS A 350 -33.04 -5.37 9.97
N GLY A 351 -33.32 -6.66 9.80
CA GLY A 351 -34.65 -7.23 10.10
C GLY A 351 -35.75 -6.86 9.10
N ILE A 352 -35.46 -6.13 8.01
CA ILE A 352 -36.44 -5.67 7.02
C ILE A 352 -36.26 -6.41 5.70
N LYS A 353 -37.35 -7.02 5.20
CA LYS A 353 -37.31 -7.95 4.07
C LYS A 353 -37.17 -7.29 2.70
N ASN A 354 -37.75 -6.11 2.51
CA ASN A 354 -37.83 -5.47 1.18
C ASN A 354 -37.78 -3.95 1.27
N LEU A 355 -37.49 -3.31 0.13
CA LEU A 355 -37.30 -1.87 0.01
C LEU A 355 -38.53 -1.05 0.44
N ARG A 356 -39.75 -1.53 0.12
CA ARG A 356 -41.00 -0.82 0.46
C ARG A 356 -41.22 -0.76 1.97
N ASP A 357 -40.91 -1.85 2.68
CA ASP A 357 -40.95 -1.88 4.14
C ASP A 357 -39.90 -0.97 4.78
N SER A 358 -38.72 -0.82 4.16
CA SER A 358 -37.71 0.16 4.63
C SER A 358 -38.19 1.60 4.50
N PHE A 359 -38.94 1.95 3.45
CA PHE A 359 -39.58 3.27 3.36
C PHE A 359 -40.68 3.46 4.40
N ARG A 360 -41.49 2.43 4.69
CA ARG A 360 -42.49 2.48 5.76
C ARG A 360 -41.84 2.72 7.13
N GLU A 361 -40.73 2.05 7.40
CA GLU A 361 -39.96 2.27 8.63
C GLU A 361 -39.39 3.69 8.67
N TYR A 362 -38.89 4.20 7.55
CA TYR A 362 -38.33 5.55 7.46
C TYR A 362 -39.35 6.66 7.78
N VAL A 363 -40.61 6.50 7.37
CA VAL A 363 -41.70 7.44 7.68
C VAL A 363 -42.49 7.08 8.94
N SER A 364 -42.06 6.06 9.68
CA SER A 364 -42.75 5.62 10.88
C SER A 364 -42.74 6.72 11.96
N VAL A 365 -43.82 6.80 12.72
CA VAL A 365 -43.99 7.82 13.75
C VAL A 365 -43.42 7.31 15.06
N GLU A 366 -42.35 7.94 15.53
CA GLU A 366 -41.77 7.72 16.84
C GLU A 366 -42.59 8.45 17.91
N THR A 367 -42.87 7.77 19.03
CA THR A 367 -43.51 8.41 20.18
C THR A 367 -42.45 8.81 21.19
N LEU A 368 -42.40 10.10 21.52
CA LEU A 368 -41.54 10.71 22.53
C LEU A 368 -42.28 10.75 23.86
N ASP A 369 -42.10 9.73 24.69
CA ASP A 369 -42.71 9.58 26.02
C ASP A 369 -41.67 9.26 27.11
N GLY A 370 -42.13 9.06 28.35
CA GLY A 370 -41.25 8.77 29.48
C GLY A 370 -40.18 9.84 29.72
N ASP A 371 -38.91 9.42 29.74
CA ASP A 371 -37.73 10.27 29.88
C ASP A 371 -37.36 11.01 28.59
N ASN A 372 -37.93 10.61 27.44
CA ASN A 372 -37.65 11.17 26.11
C ASN A 372 -38.67 12.23 25.67
N LYS A 373 -39.43 12.82 26.61
CA LYS A 373 -40.43 13.86 26.32
C LYS A 373 -39.84 15.07 25.59
N TYR A 374 -40.61 15.65 24.69
CA TYR A 374 -40.21 16.82 23.91
C TYR A 374 -40.40 18.12 24.69
N MET A 375 -39.39 18.99 24.70
CA MET A 375 -39.50 20.32 25.29
C MET A 375 -40.21 21.28 24.31
N ALA A 376 -41.53 21.41 24.44
CA ALA A 376 -42.34 22.30 23.62
C ALA A 376 -42.24 23.75 24.12
N GLU A 377 -42.00 24.68 23.19
CA GLU A 377 -41.85 26.11 23.49
C GLU A 377 -43.15 26.65 24.12
N GLY A 378 -43.06 27.20 25.32
CA GLY A 378 -44.21 27.69 26.09
C GLY A 378 -45.04 26.61 26.81
N HIS A 379 -44.78 25.32 26.60
CA HIS A 379 -45.56 24.20 27.18
C HIS A 379 -44.75 23.19 28.00
N GLY A 380 -43.41 23.32 28.06
CA GLY A 380 -42.54 22.45 28.85
C GLY A 380 -42.38 21.05 28.25
N LEU A 381 -42.01 20.05 29.06
CA LEU A 381 -41.85 18.67 28.61
C LEU A 381 -43.22 18.02 28.34
N GLN A 382 -43.46 17.68 27.08
CA GLN A 382 -44.71 17.13 26.58
C GLN A 382 -44.47 15.80 25.88
N ALA A 383 -45.44 14.89 25.98
CA ALA A 383 -45.45 13.71 25.12
C ALA A 383 -45.73 14.16 23.68
N ALA A 384 -44.95 13.68 22.71
CA ALA A 384 -45.05 14.11 21.33
C ALA A 384 -44.87 12.97 20.34
N LYS A 385 -45.39 13.15 19.12
CA LYS A 385 -45.17 12.27 17.97
C LYS A 385 -44.18 12.93 17.03
N LYS A 386 -43.05 12.28 16.81
CA LYS A 386 -42.01 12.69 15.87
C LYS A 386 -42.10 11.84 14.62
N GLY A 387 -42.08 12.45 13.44
CA GLY A 387 -42.15 11.73 12.18
C GLY A 387 -41.46 12.48 11.05
N VAL A 388 -41.22 11.75 9.96
CA VAL A 388 -40.65 12.27 8.72
C VAL A 388 -41.61 11.95 7.59
N ILE A 389 -41.85 12.92 6.70
CA ILE A 389 -42.67 12.72 5.50
C ILE A 389 -42.04 13.40 4.29
N PHE A 390 -42.11 12.78 3.11
CA PHE A 390 -41.52 13.35 1.91
C PHE A 390 -42.42 14.43 1.32
N LYS A 391 -41.83 15.59 1.00
CA LYS A 391 -42.53 16.69 0.31
C LYS A 391 -42.36 16.60 -1.20
N ALA A 392 -41.13 16.34 -1.64
CA ALA A 392 -40.81 16.18 -3.06
C ALA A 392 -39.68 15.15 -3.23
N LEU A 393 -39.84 14.26 -4.21
CA LEU A 393 -38.84 13.27 -4.60
C LEU A 393 -38.15 13.69 -5.90
N PRO A 394 -36.81 13.57 -6.01
CA PRO A 394 -36.04 14.00 -7.18
C PRO A 394 -36.22 13.07 -8.40
N PRO A 395 -35.89 13.52 -9.63
CA PRO A 395 -35.87 12.66 -10.82
C PRO A 395 -34.96 11.43 -10.69
N VAL A 396 -33.79 11.58 -10.06
CA VAL A 396 -32.85 10.47 -9.81
C VAL A 396 -32.70 10.29 -8.30
N LEU A 397 -33.07 9.10 -7.82
CA LEU A 397 -33.08 8.76 -6.41
C LEU A 397 -31.88 7.87 -6.07
N HIS A 398 -30.99 8.39 -5.25
CA HIS A 398 -29.89 7.66 -4.64
C HIS A 398 -30.33 7.12 -3.29
N MET A 399 -30.34 5.80 -3.13
CA MET A 399 -30.70 5.12 -1.89
C MET A 399 -29.53 4.32 -1.37
N GLN A 400 -29.00 4.73 -0.22
CA GLN A 400 -27.97 4.00 0.49
C GLN A 400 -28.64 2.98 1.42
N LEU A 401 -28.32 1.70 1.25
CA LEU A 401 -28.75 0.65 2.16
C LEU A 401 -27.77 0.63 3.33
N ARG A 402 -28.24 0.87 4.55
CA ARG A 402 -27.40 0.89 5.77
C ARG A 402 -26.92 -0.54 6.12
N ARG A 403 -25.98 -1.05 5.32
CA ARG A 403 -25.33 -2.35 5.46
C ARG A 403 -24.17 -2.36 6.44
N PHE A 404 -23.86 -1.24 7.07
CA PHE A 404 -22.86 -1.16 8.13
C PHE A 404 -23.49 -0.52 9.36
N GLU A 405 -23.35 -1.18 10.50
CA GLU A 405 -23.88 -0.73 11.78
C GLU A 405 -22.88 -1.05 12.89
N TYR A 406 -22.85 -0.25 13.95
CA TYR A 406 -22.07 -0.55 15.14
C TYR A 406 -22.77 -1.63 15.97
N ASP A 407 -22.13 -2.77 16.15
CA ASP A 407 -22.61 -3.86 17.01
C ASP A 407 -22.09 -3.62 18.42
N ILE A 408 -22.99 -3.22 19.33
CA ILE A 408 -22.68 -2.90 20.72
C ILE A 408 -22.12 -4.14 21.46
N GLU A 409 -22.59 -5.35 21.13
CA GLU A 409 -22.13 -6.57 21.78
C GLU A 409 -20.70 -6.94 21.36
N LYS A 410 -20.32 -6.61 20.13
CA LYS A 410 -19.00 -6.92 19.56
C LYS A 410 -18.00 -5.76 19.64
N ASP A 411 -18.45 -4.58 20.09
CA ASP A 411 -17.69 -3.35 20.13
C ASP A 411 -16.99 -3.03 18.79
N ALA A 412 -17.67 -3.32 17.69
CA ALA A 412 -17.11 -3.23 16.35
C ALA A 412 -18.18 -2.90 15.31
N LEU A 413 -17.77 -2.22 14.23
CA LEU A 413 -18.65 -1.99 13.09
C LEU A 413 -18.75 -3.28 12.27
N VAL A 414 -19.97 -3.73 12.00
CA VAL A 414 -20.25 -5.00 11.31
C VAL A 414 -21.04 -4.77 10.04
N LYS A 415 -20.79 -5.64 9.04
CA LYS A 415 -21.58 -5.65 7.81
C LYS A 415 -22.85 -6.49 7.97
N ILE A 416 -24.00 -5.90 7.66
CA ILE A 416 -25.32 -6.54 7.62
C ILE A 416 -25.49 -7.22 6.25
N ASN A 417 -25.39 -8.55 6.26
CA ASN A 417 -25.56 -9.40 5.09
C ASN A 417 -26.96 -10.02 5.00
N ASP A 418 -27.94 -9.47 5.71
CA ASP A 418 -29.32 -9.97 5.69
C ASP A 418 -29.93 -9.80 4.29
N ARG A 419 -30.85 -10.72 3.96
CA ARG A 419 -31.56 -10.72 2.68
C ARG A 419 -32.53 -9.53 2.64
N HIS A 420 -32.34 -8.64 1.69
CA HIS A 420 -33.14 -7.44 1.48
C HIS A 420 -33.47 -7.26 0.00
N GLU A 421 -34.75 -7.41 -0.34
CA GLU A 421 -35.26 -7.38 -1.72
C GLU A 421 -35.49 -5.96 -2.23
N PHE A 422 -35.15 -5.69 -3.50
CA PHE A 422 -35.45 -4.45 -4.20
C PHE A 422 -36.00 -4.76 -5.60
N PRO A 423 -37.11 -4.14 -6.02
CA PRO A 423 -37.76 -4.46 -7.31
C PRO A 423 -37.13 -3.70 -8.49
N PHE A 424 -37.47 -4.06 -9.73
CA PHE A 424 -37.15 -3.22 -10.89
C PHE A 424 -37.95 -1.92 -10.94
N GLU A 425 -39.14 -1.91 -10.33
CA GLU A 425 -40.03 -0.74 -10.31
C GLU A 425 -40.64 -0.58 -8.90
N ILE A 426 -40.69 0.66 -8.41
CA ILE A 426 -41.28 0.99 -7.11
C ILE A 426 -42.11 2.26 -7.21
N ASP A 427 -43.34 2.22 -6.69
CA ASP A 427 -44.19 3.41 -6.53
C ASP A 427 -43.99 3.99 -5.14
N LEU A 428 -43.52 5.24 -5.08
CA LEU A 428 -43.25 5.97 -3.84
C LEU A 428 -44.32 7.02 -3.50
N ALA A 429 -45.43 7.08 -4.25
CA ALA A 429 -46.51 8.05 -4.01
C ALA A 429 -47.11 7.96 -2.59
N GLU A 430 -47.09 6.77 -1.99
CA GLU A 430 -47.65 6.53 -0.65
C GLU A 430 -46.88 7.22 0.49
N PHE A 431 -45.61 7.58 0.25
CA PHE A 431 -44.74 8.19 1.27
C PHE A 431 -44.71 9.73 1.21
N LEU A 432 -45.48 10.32 0.28
CA LEU A 432 -45.59 11.76 0.11
C LEU A 432 -46.64 12.37 1.03
N GLU A 433 -46.41 13.61 1.47
CA GLU A 433 -47.37 14.43 2.22
C GLU A 433 -48.71 14.56 1.48
N GLU A 434 -49.84 14.65 2.21
CA GLU A 434 -51.17 14.75 1.61
C GLU A 434 -51.30 15.92 0.62
N GLY A 435 -50.63 17.05 0.88
CA GLY A 435 -50.59 18.22 0.01
C GLY A 435 -49.54 18.19 -1.11
N ALA A 436 -48.77 17.11 -1.26
CA ALA A 436 -47.76 16.99 -2.30
C ALA A 436 -48.38 16.88 -3.70
N ASP A 437 -47.66 17.35 -4.71
CA ASP A 437 -48.07 17.27 -6.11
C ASP A 437 -48.11 15.80 -6.58
N ARG A 438 -49.31 15.24 -6.73
CA ARG A 438 -49.56 13.91 -7.29
C ARG A 438 -50.08 13.95 -8.72
N SER A 439 -49.93 15.08 -9.43
CA SER A 439 -50.33 15.20 -10.84
C SER A 439 -49.48 14.32 -11.77
N GLN A 440 -48.28 13.95 -11.34
CA GLN A 440 -47.37 13.07 -12.06
C GLN A 440 -47.18 11.73 -11.35
N SER A 441 -46.86 10.70 -12.14
CA SER A 441 -46.50 9.37 -11.62
C SER A 441 -45.23 9.45 -10.76
N HIS A 442 -45.26 8.78 -9.61
CA HIS A 442 -44.11 8.63 -8.69
C HIS A 442 -43.56 7.20 -8.74
N VAL A 443 -43.76 6.53 -9.88
CA VAL A 443 -43.12 5.25 -10.20
C VAL A 443 -41.67 5.51 -10.60
N TYR A 444 -40.77 4.76 -9.98
CA TYR A 444 -39.34 4.81 -10.21
C TYR A 444 -38.86 3.49 -10.79
N LYS A 445 -37.99 3.53 -11.80
CA LYS A 445 -37.35 2.35 -12.40
C LYS A 445 -35.90 2.24 -11.96
N LEU A 446 -35.47 1.02 -11.63
CA LEU A 446 -34.11 0.72 -11.24
C LEU A 446 -33.17 0.95 -12.42
N HIS A 447 -32.16 1.80 -12.22
CA HIS A 447 -31.16 2.17 -13.23
C HIS A 447 -29.77 1.62 -12.89
N GLY A 448 -29.43 1.56 -11.60
CA GLY A 448 -28.12 1.09 -11.14
C GLY A 448 -28.16 0.42 -9.77
N VAL A 449 -27.31 -0.59 -9.59
CA VAL A 449 -27.08 -1.31 -8.34
C VAL A 449 -25.57 -1.30 -8.09
N LEU A 450 -25.12 -0.57 -7.09
CA LEU A 450 -23.74 -0.62 -6.64
C LEU A 450 -23.63 -1.71 -5.59
N VAL A 451 -22.76 -2.69 -5.84
CA VAL A 451 -22.62 -3.91 -5.05
C VAL A 451 -21.31 -3.87 -4.30
N HIS A 452 -21.34 -4.29 -3.03
CA HIS A 452 -20.15 -4.47 -2.21
C HIS A 452 -19.96 -5.95 -1.85
N SER A 453 -18.80 -6.50 -2.22
CA SER A 453 -18.39 -7.86 -1.92
C SER A 453 -17.24 -7.88 -0.93
N GLY A 454 -17.45 -8.43 0.27
CA GLY A 454 -16.46 -8.46 1.34
C GLY A 454 -17.00 -7.92 2.67
N ASP A 455 -16.09 -7.56 3.56
CA ASP A 455 -16.38 -7.05 4.90
C ASP A 455 -15.85 -5.61 5.11
N LEU A 456 -15.79 -5.15 6.36
CA LEU A 456 -15.30 -3.82 6.68
C LEU A 456 -13.79 -3.62 6.45
N HIS A 457 -12.98 -4.68 6.62
CA HIS A 457 -11.52 -4.60 6.57
C HIS A 457 -10.99 -4.79 5.15
N GLY A 458 -11.80 -5.35 4.27
CA GLY A 458 -11.53 -5.41 2.86
C GLY A 458 -12.73 -5.90 2.05
N GLY A 459 -13.10 -5.11 1.05
CA GLY A 459 -14.02 -5.56 0.01
C GLY A 459 -13.74 -4.97 -1.35
N HIS A 460 -14.58 -5.37 -2.30
CA HIS A 460 -14.54 -5.00 -3.70
C HIS A 460 -15.90 -4.45 -4.13
N TYR A 461 -15.89 -3.31 -4.81
CA TYR A 461 -17.08 -2.66 -5.33
C TYR A 461 -17.17 -2.85 -6.84
N PHE A 462 -18.38 -3.12 -7.33
CA PHE A 462 -18.70 -3.08 -8.75
C PHE A 462 -20.11 -2.52 -8.94
N ALA A 463 -20.44 -2.11 -10.16
CA ALA A 463 -21.76 -1.56 -10.48
C ALA A 463 -22.47 -2.43 -11.53
N LEU A 464 -23.75 -2.70 -11.31
CA LEU A 464 -24.67 -3.24 -12.31
C LEU A 464 -25.52 -2.07 -12.80
N ILE A 465 -25.46 -1.74 -14.08
CA ILE A 465 -26.11 -0.54 -14.63
C ILE A 465 -26.87 -0.92 -15.89
N LYS A 466 -28.04 -0.30 -16.07
CA LYS A 466 -28.83 -0.32 -17.31
C LYS A 466 -28.70 1.05 -18.00
N PRO A 467 -27.73 1.24 -18.92
CA PRO A 467 -27.41 2.56 -19.47
C PRO A 467 -28.53 3.17 -20.33
N GLU A 468 -29.31 2.31 -20.98
CA GLU A 468 -30.41 2.70 -21.87
C GLU A 468 -31.76 2.26 -21.27
N LYS A 469 -32.80 3.07 -21.47
CA LYS A 469 -34.17 2.83 -20.97
C LYS A 469 -34.66 1.41 -21.28
N ASP A 470 -34.52 0.97 -22.53
CA ASP A 470 -34.96 -0.33 -23.03
C ASP A 470 -33.79 -1.29 -23.33
N GLY A 471 -32.60 -1.00 -22.80
CA GLY A 471 -31.37 -1.78 -23.04
C GLY A 471 -31.20 -3.00 -22.13
N ARG A 472 -30.00 -3.59 -22.19
CA ARG A 472 -29.57 -4.70 -21.33
C ARG A 472 -28.83 -4.20 -20.08
N TRP A 473 -28.78 -5.03 -19.05
CA TRP A 473 -27.95 -4.80 -17.88
C TRP A 473 -26.50 -5.19 -18.15
N PHE A 474 -25.57 -4.39 -17.62
CA PHE A 474 -24.15 -4.68 -17.67
C PHE A 474 -23.53 -4.57 -16.28
N LYS A 475 -22.58 -5.47 -15.99
CA LYS A 475 -21.68 -5.41 -14.84
C LYS A 475 -20.40 -4.67 -15.22
N PHE A 476 -20.18 -3.55 -14.57
CA PHE A 476 -18.98 -2.73 -14.61
C PHE A 476 -18.10 -3.10 -13.41
N ASP A 477 -17.14 -3.97 -13.65
CA ASP A 477 -16.21 -4.51 -12.67
C ASP A 477 -14.79 -4.03 -12.99
N ASP A 478 -14.47 -2.84 -12.47
CA ASP A 478 -13.26 -2.09 -12.80
C ASP A 478 -13.00 -2.02 -14.30
N ASP A 479 -11.97 -2.71 -14.80
CA ASP A 479 -11.50 -2.65 -16.18
C ASP A 479 -12.36 -3.47 -17.15
N ARG A 480 -13.30 -4.26 -16.64
CA ARG A 480 -14.16 -5.15 -17.41
C ARG A 480 -15.62 -4.72 -17.36
N VAL A 481 -16.27 -4.79 -18.52
CA VAL A 481 -17.72 -4.60 -18.64
C VAL A 481 -18.31 -5.83 -19.29
N THR A 482 -19.29 -6.45 -18.65
CA THR A 482 -19.89 -7.73 -19.11
C THR A 482 -21.41 -7.68 -19.07
N PRO A 483 -22.14 -8.32 -19.99
CA PRO A 483 -23.60 -8.44 -19.89
C PRO A 483 -24.00 -9.29 -18.68
N VAL A 484 -25.12 -8.97 -18.05
CA VAL A 484 -25.68 -9.74 -16.92
C VAL A 484 -27.16 -10.01 -17.08
N THR A 485 -27.62 -11.06 -16.42
CA THR A 485 -29.04 -11.45 -16.35
C THR A 485 -29.79 -10.74 -15.23
N ASP A 486 -31.12 -10.71 -15.30
CA ASP A 486 -31.96 -10.12 -14.26
C ASP A 486 -31.79 -10.81 -12.89
N LYS A 487 -31.52 -12.12 -12.88
CA LYS A 487 -31.20 -12.88 -11.65
C LYS A 487 -29.92 -12.39 -10.99
N GLU A 488 -28.88 -12.13 -11.78
CA GLU A 488 -27.60 -11.59 -11.30
C GLU A 488 -27.73 -10.15 -10.80
N VAL A 489 -28.69 -9.38 -11.32
CA VAL A 489 -28.99 -8.01 -10.85
C VAL A 489 -29.76 -8.02 -9.53
N LEU A 490 -30.76 -8.89 -9.42
CA LEU A 490 -31.67 -8.95 -8.28
C LEU A 490 -31.24 -9.99 -7.24
N GLU A 491 -31.61 -11.27 -7.45
CA GLU A 491 -31.48 -12.36 -6.47
C GLU A 491 -30.06 -12.53 -5.92
N ASP A 492 -29.04 -12.35 -6.76
CA ASP A 492 -27.65 -12.52 -6.33
C ASP A 492 -27.14 -11.37 -5.45
N ASN A 493 -27.84 -10.23 -5.42
CA ASN A 493 -27.46 -9.04 -4.65
C ASN A 493 -28.37 -8.72 -3.46
N TYR A 494 -29.42 -9.52 -3.20
CA TYR A 494 -30.26 -9.32 -2.02
C TYR A 494 -29.53 -9.60 -0.70
N GLY A 495 -28.54 -10.49 -0.71
CA GLY A 495 -27.88 -11.02 0.50
C GLY A 495 -28.58 -12.26 1.07
N GLY A 496 -28.27 -12.62 2.32
CA GLY A 496 -28.82 -13.79 3.00
C GLY A 496 -27.88 -15.00 3.06
N ASP A 497 -28.42 -16.14 3.47
CA ASP A 497 -27.68 -17.40 3.55
C ASP A 497 -27.48 -18.04 2.17
N MET A 498 -26.37 -18.76 2.00
CA MET A 498 -26.13 -19.57 0.80
C MET A 498 -27.23 -20.63 0.66
N LEU A 499 -27.91 -20.68 -0.49
CA LEU A 499 -28.91 -21.71 -0.77
C LEU A 499 -28.24 -23.09 -0.80
N ASN A 500 -28.77 -24.07 -0.05
CA ASN A 500 -28.27 -25.44 -0.03
C ASN A 500 -28.30 -26.06 -1.45
N GLY A 501 -27.14 -26.44 -2.00
CA GLY A 501 -27.10 -27.20 -3.26
C GLY A 501 -25.76 -27.22 -4.02
N LEU A 502 -24.85 -26.26 -3.80
CA LEU A 502 -23.64 -26.08 -4.63
C LEU A 502 -22.31 -26.52 -3.99
N ILE A 503 -22.33 -27.22 -2.84
CA ILE A 503 -21.11 -27.56 -2.09
C ILE A 503 -20.99 -29.08 -1.89
N PRO A 504 -19.83 -29.70 -2.22
CA PRO A 504 -19.57 -31.12 -2.01
C PRO A 504 -19.81 -31.54 -0.54
N PRO A 505 -20.22 -32.79 -0.27
CA PRO A 505 -20.62 -33.26 1.07
C PRO A 505 -19.55 -33.01 2.15
N HIS A 506 -18.27 -33.06 1.78
CA HIS A 506 -17.12 -32.91 2.69
C HIS A 506 -16.93 -31.48 3.25
N GLN A 507 -17.66 -30.49 2.73
CA GLN A 507 -17.63 -29.10 3.20
C GLN A 507 -18.94 -28.63 3.85
N ARG A 508 -19.97 -29.51 3.94
CA ARG A 508 -21.30 -29.14 4.48
C ARG A 508 -21.29 -28.70 5.95
N THR A 509 -20.36 -29.22 6.76
CA THR A 509 -20.24 -28.84 8.18
C THR A 509 -19.62 -27.45 8.40
N GLN A 510 -18.86 -26.92 7.43
CA GLN A 510 -18.34 -25.56 7.46
C GLN A 510 -19.18 -24.57 6.62
N ALA A 511 -19.98 -25.05 5.68
CA ALA A 511 -20.77 -24.21 4.77
C ALA A 511 -22.06 -23.63 5.39
N ARG A 512 -22.63 -24.29 6.41
CA ARG A 512 -23.87 -23.87 7.09
C ARG A 512 -23.77 -22.50 7.78
N THR A 513 -22.58 -21.89 7.84
CA THR A 513 -22.28 -20.63 8.53
C THR A 513 -21.78 -19.51 7.60
N LEU A 514 -21.69 -19.72 6.29
CA LEU A 514 -21.18 -18.70 5.35
C LEU A 514 -22.33 -17.90 4.72
N LYS A 515 -22.63 -16.73 5.30
CA LYS A 515 -23.53 -15.72 4.70
C LYS A 515 -22.98 -15.25 3.36
N LYS A 516 -23.84 -14.89 2.40
CA LYS A 516 -23.41 -14.21 1.16
C LYS A 516 -22.79 -12.85 1.53
N PHE A 517 -21.48 -12.69 1.32
CA PHE A 517 -20.75 -11.44 1.57
C PHE A 517 -20.86 -10.44 0.41
N THR A 518 -21.56 -10.79 -0.66
CA THR A 518 -21.85 -9.93 -1.82
C THR A 518 -23.30 -9.49 -1.76
N ASN A 519 -23.56 -8.18 -1.74
CA ASN A 519 -24.91 -7.62 -1.70
C ASN A 519 -24.93 -6.15 -2.15
N ALA A 520 -26.11 -5.70 -2.59
CA ALA A 520 -26.33 -4.32 -3.00
C ALA A 520 -26.08 -3.35 -1.84
N TYR A 521 -25.27 -2.33 -2.07
CA TYR A 521 -24.94 -1.30 -1.10
C TYR A 521 -25.70 0.01 -1.36
N MET A 522 -25.81 0.39 -2.62
CA MET A 522 -26.49 1.61 -3.04
C MET A 522 -27.31 1.34 -4.30
N LEU A 523 -28.54 1.83 -4.31
CA LEU A 523 -29.49 1.70 -5.42
C LEU A 523 -29.71 3.06 -6.07
N VAL A 524 -29.77 3.06 -7.40
CA VAL A 524 -30.04 4.24 -8.22
C VAL A 524 -31.31 3.99 -9.01
N TYR A 525 -32.33 4.80 -8.75
CA TYR A 525 -33.59 4.75 -9.47
C TYR A 525 -33.85 6.05 -10.22
N VAL A 526 -34.55 5.97 -11.35
CA VAL A 526 -34.97 7.13 -12.14
C VAL A 526 -36.48 7.15 -12.26
N ARG A 527 -37.09 8.32 -12.03
CA ARG A 527 -38.54 8.49 -12.15
C ARG A 527 -38.98 8.19 -13.58
N GLU A 528 -40.02 7.39 -13.75
CA GLU A 528 -40.48 6.91 -15.05
C GLU A 528 -40.77 8.05 -16.04
N THR A 529 -41.40 9.14 -15.57
CA THR A 529 -41.73 10.31 -16.38
C THR A 529 -40.51 11.12 -16.84
N GLU A 530 -39.36 10.94 -16.19
CA GLU A 530 -38.11 11.67 -16.47
C GLU A 530 -37.07 10.80 -17.18
N LEU A 531 -37.36 9.52 -17.43
CA LEU A 531 -36.42 8.58 -18.08
C LEU A 531 -35.93 9.10 -19.43
N ASP A 532 -36.84 9.60 -20.27
CA ASP A 532 -36.50 10.08 -21.62
C ASP A 532 -35.62 11.34 -21.56
N THR A 533 -35.70 12.14 -20.49
CA THR A 533 -34.86 13.32 -20.27
C THR A 533 -33.51 12.94 -19.69
N VAL A 534 -33.51 12.14 -18.62
CA VAL A 534 -32.31 11.78 -17.83
C VAL A 534 -31.38 10.87 -18.64
N LEU A 535 -31.94 9.91 -19.38
CA LEU A 535 -31.21 8.91 -20.16
C LEU A 535 -31.19 9.21 -21.65
N ALA A 536 -31.64 10.40 -22.09
CA ALA A 536 -31.58 10.81 -23.51
C ALA A 536 -30.22 10.48 -24.14
N PRO A 537 -30.16 9.89 -25.35
CA PRO A 537 -28.90 9.48 -25.98
C PRO A 537 -27.90 10.63 -26.10
N PHE A 538 -26.66 10.36 -25.76
CA PHE A 538 -25.58 11.34 -25.85
C PHE A 538 -24.95 11.31 -27.25
N THR A 539 -24.82 12.47 -27.87
CA THR A 539 -24.31 12.62 -29.24
C THR A 539 -22.96 13.34 -29.27
N GLU A 540 -22.26 13.31 -30.39
CA GLU A 540 -21.01 14.09 -30.53
C GLU A 540 -21.24 15.60 -30.36
N ALA A 541 -22.42 16.11 -30.71
CA ALA A 541 -22.76 17.53 -30.58
C ALA A 541 -22.85 18.01 -29.12
N ASP A 542 -23.08 17.09 -28.18
CA ASP A 542 -23.08 17.38 -26.74
C ASP A 542 -21.66 17.59 -26.18
N THR A 543 -20.61 17.31 -26.96
CA THR A 543 -19.20 17.50 -26.57
C THR A 543 -18.68 18.84 -27.09
N PRO A 544 -18.33 19.81 -26.22
CA PRO A 544 -17.78 21.08 -26.66
C PRO A 544 -16.50 20.90 -27.49
N SER A 545 -16.37 21.66 -28.57
CA SER A 545 -15.26 21.52 -29.52
C SER A 545 -13.90 21.81 -28.90
N HIS A 546 -13.81 22.77 -27.97
CA HIS A 546 -12.58 23.07 -27.23
C HIS A 546 -12.13 21.88 -26.37
N LEU A 547 -13.08 21.19 -25.72
CA LEU A 547 -12.81 20.05 -24.85
C LEU A 547 -12.32 18.86 -25.67
N LYS A 548 -13.02 18.55 -26.78
CA LYS A 548 -12.63 17.52 -27.74
C LYS A 548 -11.21 17.75 -28.26
N ALA A 549 -10.92 18.96 -28.77
CA ALA A 549 -9.61 19.30 -29.31
C ALA A 549 -8.48 19.17 -28.27
N ARG A 550 -8.71 19.63 -27.04
CA ARG A 550 -7.73 19.51 -25.95
C ARG A 550 -7.44 18.04 -25.59
N LEU A 551 -8.48 17.25 -25.36
CA LEU A 551 -8.34 15.87 -24.89
C LEU A 551 -7.83 14.92 -25.99
N ASP A 552 -8.17 15.17 -27.25
CA ASP A 552 -7.59 14.43 -28.38
C ASP A 552 -6.09 14.74 -28.54
N ALA A 553 -5.67 16.00 -28.41
CA ALA A 553 -4.26 16.38 -28.42
C ALA A 553 -3.47 15.78 -27.24
N GLU A 554 -4.05 15.77 -26.03
CA GLU A 554 -3.47 15.10 -24.85
C GLU A 554 -3.27 13.59 -25.11
N ARG A 555 -4.26 12.93 -25.73
CA ARG A 555 -4.18 11.51 -26.08
C ARG A 555 -3.08 11.24 -27.12
N GLU A 556 -3.01 12.03 -28.18
CA GLU A 556 -1.99 11.88 -29.22
C GLU A 556 -0.57 12.04 -28.65
N GLN A 557 -0.36 13.00 -27.73
CA GLN A 557 0.92 13.15 -27.06
C GLN A 557 1.28 11.95 -26.17
N LEU A 558 0.30 11.40 -25.45
CA LEU A 558 0.51 10.22 -24.62
C LEU A 558 0.85 8.98 -25.46
N GLU A 559 0.15 8.80 -26.58
CA GLU A 559 0.45 7.75 -27.54
C GLU A 559 1.83 7.92 -28.17
N ALA A 560 2.23 9.15 -28.51
CA ALA A 560 3.57 9.44 -29.03
C ALA A 560 4.66 9.08 -28.01
N LYS A 561 4.49 9.46 -26.73
CA LYS A 561 5.41 9.06 -25.64
C LYS A 561 5.46 7.55 -25.44
N ARG A 562 4.32 6.87 -25.55
CA ARG A 562 4.27 5.41 -25.45
C ARG A 562 5.03 4.77 -26.62
N ARG A 563 4.81 5.24 -27.85
CA ARG A 563 5.57 4.80 -29.04
C ARG A 563 7.06 5.06 -28.86
N GLU A 564 7.45 6.21 -28.32
CA GLU A 564 8.86 6.51 -28.03
C GLU A 564 9.46 5.52 -27.01
N LYS A 565 8.74 5.16 -25.95
CA LYS A 565 9.17 4.15 -24.98
C LYS A 565 9.24 2.75 -25.60
N ASP A 566 8.27 2.43 -26.45
CA ASP A 566 8.26 1.21 -27.24
C ASP A 566 9.37 1.25 -28.33
N GLU A 567 9.88 2.40 -28.73
CA GLU A 567 11.07 2.47 -29.58
C GLU A 567 12.35 2.34 -28.76
N GLN A 568 12.41 2.85 -27.53
CA GLN A 568 13.59 2.78 -26.66
C GLN A 568 14.03 1.34 -26.38
N HIS A 569 13.11 0.37 -26.27
CA HIS A 569 13.49 -1.03 -26.04
C HIS A 569 14.25 -1.68 -27.22
N LEU A 570 14.19 -1.08 -28.42
CA LEU A 570 14.91 -1.51 -29.61
C LEU A 570 16.39 -1.08 -29.62
N TYR A 571 16.78 -0.18 -28.71
CA TYR A 571 18.13 0.34 -28.62
C TYR A 571 18.87 -0.23 -27.40
N LEU A 572 20.20 -0.23 -27.48
CA LEU A 572 21.11 -0.40 -26.35
C LEU A 572 22.04 0.81 -26.25
N THR A 573 22.60 1.00 -25.07
CA THR A 573 23.57 2.07 -24.81
C THR A 573 24.97 1.48 -24.79
N ALA A 574 25.88 2.05 -25.59
CA ALA A 574 27.30 1.69 -25.57
C ALA A 574 28.14 2.85 -25.01
N LYS A 575 28.97 2.57 -24.00
CA LYS A 575 29.84 3.55 -23.34
C LYS A 575 31.30 3.20 -23.62
N VAL A 576 32.11 4.17 -24.04
CA VAL A 576 33.49 3.94 -24.51
C VAL A 576 34.50 4.64 -23.60
N ILE A 577 35.49 3.89 -23.11
CA ILE A 577 36.66 4.40 -22.38
C ILE A 577 37.84 4.52 -23.35
N THR A 578 38.56 5.64 -23.28
CA THR A 578 39.80 5.88 -24.03
C THR A 578 40.99 6.03 -23.08
N ASP A 579 42.21 5.96 -23.62
CA ASP A 579 43.45 6.21 -22.86
C ASP A 579 43.47 7.61 -22.22
N GLU A 580 42.90 8.61 -22.90
CA GLU A 580 42.77 9.97 -22.36
C GLU A 580 41.87 10.02 -21.12
N ILE A 581 40.70 9.34 -21.18
CA ILE A 581 39.78 9.26 -20.04
C ILE A 581 40.44 8.54 -18.88
N PHE A 582 41.06 7.38 -19.15
CA PHE A 582 41.78 6.60 -18.14
C PHE A 582 42.90 7.43 -17.47
N SER A 583 43.62 8.26 -18.23
CA SER A 583 44.72 9.09 -17.69
C SER A 583 44.26 10.11 -16.63
N ARG A 584 43.01 10.58 -16.73
CA ARG A 584 42.40 11.55 -15.81
C ARG A 584 41.63 10.90 -14.66
N HIS A 585 41.37 9.60 -14.75
CA HIS A 585 40.60 8.86 -13.76
C HIS A 585 41.42 8.59 -12.50
N GLN A 586 40.92 9.06 -11.36
CA GLN A 586 41.59 8.92 -10.05
C GLN A 586 40.94 7.88 -9.14
N GLY A 587 39.95 7.12 -9.63
CA GLY A 587 39.24 6.10 -8.86
C GLY A 587 39.77 4.68 -9.09
N PHE A 588 39.03 3.69 -8.59
CA PHE A 588 39.23 2.28 -8.93
C PHE A 588 38.89 2.00 -10.39
N ASP A 589 39.45 0.92 -10.93
CA ASP A 589 39.25 0.49 -12.32
C ASP A 589 39.64 1.57 -13.33
N LEU A 590 39.09 1.50 -14.55
CA LEU A 590 39.45 2.41 -15.64
C LEU A 590 38.54 3.66 -15.70
N ALA A 591 37.32 3.54 -15.16
CA ALA A 591 36.32 4.60 -15.06
C ALA A 591 35.30 4.24 -13.97
N SER A 592 34.59 5.25 -13.44
CA SER A 592 33.47 5.06 -12.53
C SER A 592 32.15 4.99 -13.31
N PHE A 593 31.39 3.91 -13.16
CA PHE A 593 30.08 3.75 -13.81
C PHE A 593 28.91 4.02 -12.86
N ASP A 594 29.00 3.50 -11.64
CA ASP A 594 27.91 3.47 -10.65
C ASP A 594 28.47 3.61 -9.21
N ASP A 595 29.24 4.66 -8.92
CA ASP A 595 29.70 4.97 -7.56
C ASP A 595 28.62 5.73 -6.78
N LYS A 596 28.23 5.23 -5.61
CA LYS A 596 27.19 5.86 -4.78
C LYS A 596 27.64 7.17 -4.14
N ASN A 597 28.94 7.37 -3.97
CA ASN A 597 29.50 8.51 -3.24
C ASN A 597 30.04 9.60 -4.18
N LEU A 598 30.13 9.34 -5.49
CA LEU A 598 30.73 10.24 -6.47
C LEU A 598 30.01 10.17 -7.81
N PRO A 599 30.02 11.28 -8.59
CA PRO A 599 29.49 11.25 -9.94
C PRO A 599 30.24 10.21 -10.80
N ALA A 600 29.50 9.56 -11.70
CA ALA A 600 30.08 8.67 -12.70
C ALA A 600 31.06 9.45 -13.60
N THR A 601 32.07 8.76 -14.12
CA THR A 601 32.98 9.32 -15.12
C THR A 601 32.17 9.65 -16.37
N GLU A 602 32.33 10.86 -16.90
CA GLU A 602 31.72 11.24 -18.17
C GLU A 602 32.37 10.44 -19.31
N LEU A 603 31.56 9.64 -20.01
CA LEU A 603 32.02 8.76 -21.09
C LEU A 603 31.29 9.08 -22.41
N PRO A 604 31.99 9.06 -23.55
CA PRO A 604 31.36 8.99 -24.87
C PRO A 604 30.31 7.87 -24.90
N THR A 605 29.06 8.27 -25.12
CA THR A 605 27.90 7.39 -25.04
C THR A 605 27.18 7.35 -26.38
N PHE A 606 26.94 6.15 -26.88
CA PHE A 606 26.33 5.91 -28.17
C PHE A 606 25.00 5.18 -27.98
N ARG A 607 23.94 5.73 -28.58
CA ARG A 607 22.68 5.01 -28.78
C ARG A 607 22.83 4.12 -30.01
N VAL A 608 22.63 2.82 -29.83
CA VAL A 608 22.91 1.77 -30.82
C VAL A 608 21.65 0.94 -31.02
N LEU A 609 21.25 0.68 -32.27
CA LEU A 609 20.13 -0.23 -32.53
C LEU A 609 20.57 -1.65 -32.19
N LYS A 610 19.72 -2.44 -31.52
CA LYS A 610 20.03 -3.85 -31.20
C LYS A 610 20.36 -4.69 -32.43
N THR A 611 19.75 -4.36 -33.57
CA THR A 611 19.93 -5.01 -34.87
C THR A 611 21.08 -4.42 -35.71
N GLU A 612 21.68 -3.29 -35.29
CA GLU A 612 22.85 -2.71 -35.97
C GLU A 612 24.00 -3.72 -35.95
N THR A 613 24.73 -3.83 -37.06
CA THR A 613 25.90 -4.72 -37.11
C THR A 613 27.09 -4.10 -36.38
N PHE A 614 27.97 -4.94 -35.84
CA PHE A 614 29.20 -4.47 -35.22
C PHE A 614 30.05 -3.63 -36.17
N TYR A 615 30.12 -4.02 -37.44
CA TYR A 615 30.86 -3.26 -38.45
C TYR A 615 30.37 -1.82 -38.52
N THR A 616 29.06 -1.62 -38.71
CA THR A 616 28.44 -0.29 -38.77
C THR A 616 28.73 0.54 -37.51
N PHE A 617 28.61 -0.09 -36.34
CA PHE A 617 28.93 0.56 -35.07
C PHE A 617 30.41 0.96 -34.99
N LYS A 618 31.32 0.08 -35.41
CA LYS A 618 32.78 0.34 -35.46
C LYS A 618 33.10 1.54 -36.37
N GLN A 619 32.42 1.70 -37.51
CA GLN A 619 32.60 2.88 -38.39
C GLN A 619 32.17 4.18 -37.70
N ARG A 620 31.09 4.15 -36.92
CA ARG A 620 30.61 5.31 -36.16
C ARG A 620 31.61 5.72 -35.08
N ILE A 621 32.19 4.75 -34.38
CA ILE A 621 33.28 4.99 -33.42
C ILE A 621 34.49 5.63 -34.13
N ALA A 622 34.91 5.05 -35.26
CA ALA A 622 36.02 5.56 -36.06
C ALA A 622 35.80 7.02 -36.49
N HIS A 623 34.59 7.34 -36.98
CA HIS A 623 34.21 8.70 -37.35
C HIS A 623 34.20 9.66 -36.16
N TYR A 624 33.62 9.26 -35.02
CA TYR A 624 33.51 10.10 -33.82
C TYR A 624 34.89 10.48 -33.27
N PHE A 625 35.79 9.49 -33.13
CA PHE A 625 37.15 9.72 -32.62
C PHE A 625 38.14 10.17 -33.69
N LYS A 626 37.72 10.28 -34.96
CA LYS A 626 38.55 10.69 -36.11
C LYS A 626 39.78 9.78 -36.31
N ILE A 627 39.57 8.47 -36.20
CA ILE A 627 40.59 7.42 -36.36
C ILE A 627 40.16 6.43 -37.45
N SER A 628 41.10 5.63 -37.97
CA SER A 628 40.78 4.56 -38.93
C SER A 628 40.21 3.33 -38.22
N GLU A 629 39.23 2.66 -38.84
CA GLU A 629 38.66 1.39 -38.37
C GLU A 629 39.70 0.26 -38.22
N ARG A 630 40.84 0.39 -38.90
CA ARG A 630 41.97 -0.56 -38.83
C ARG A 630 42.93 -0.27 -37.68
N ASP A 631 42.87 0.90 -37.09
CA ASP A 631 43.87 1.35 -36.12
C ASP A 631 43.39 1.14 -34.67
N PHE A 632 42.24 0.50 -34.45
CA PHE A 632 41.77 0.20 -33.11
C PHE A 632 40.96 -1.10 -32.99
N ARG A 633 40.90 -1.60 -31.76
CA ARG A 633 40.02 -2.69 -31.33
C ARG A 633 39.15 -2.25 -30.17
N LEU A 634 37.99 -2.89 -30.05
CA LEU A 634 37.07 -2.66 -28.93
C LEU A 634 37.12 -3.85 -28.01
N TRP A 635 37.45 -3.59 -26.74
CA TRP A 635 37.44 -4.60 -25.68
C TRP A 635 36.17 -4.46 -24.87
N VAL A 636 35.46 -5.56 -24.66
CA VAL A 636 34.29 -5.59 -23.78
C VAL A 636 34.76 -5.60 -22.34
N LEU A 637 34.22 -4.68 -21.54
CA LEU A 637 34.42 -4.70 -20.10
C LEU A 637 33.34 -5.58 -19.44
N VAL A 638 33.79 -6.49 -18.58
CA VAL A 638 32.91 -7.41 -17.87
C VAL A 638 32.94 -7.14 -16.37
N ASN A 639 31.82 -7.43 -15.71
CA ASN A 639 31.76 -7.45 -14.25
C ASN A 639 32.39 -8.75 -13.75
N ARG A 640 33.57 -8.66 -13.14
CA ARG A 640 34.25 -9.82 -12.55
C ARG A 640 33.62 -10.25 -11.22
N GLN A 641 33.94 -11.46 -10.76
CA GLN A 641 33.40 -12.00 -9.50
C GLN A 641 33.75 -11.15 -8.27
N ASN A 642 34.90 -10.47 -8.32
CA ASN A 642 35.38 -9.55 -7.29
C ASN A 642 34.76 -8.14 -7.38
N LYS A 643 33.74 -7.94 -8.23
CA LYS A 643 33.01 -6.68 -8.46
C LYS A 643 33.83 -5.56 -9.12
N THR A 644 34.95 -5.88 -9.77
CA THR A 644 35.64 -4.91 -10.64
C THR A 644 35.09 -4.96 -12.06
N VAL A 645 35.24 -3.85 -12.79
CA VAL A 645 34.83 -3.72 -14.19
C VAL A 645 36.09 -3.54 -15.05
N ARG A 646 36.53 -4.61 -15.71
CA ARG A 646 37.81 -4.65 -16.44
C ARG A 646 37.65 -5.13 -17.88
N PRO A 647 38.50 -4.68 -18.81
CA PRO A 647 38.60 -5.29 -20.14
C PRO A 647 38.91 -6.78 -20.03
N ASP A 648 38.20 -7.61 -20.80
CA ASP A 648 38.35 -9.07 -20.71
C ASP A 648 38.54 -9.70 -22.08
N VAL A 649 37.60 -9.44 -23.01
CA VAL A 649 37.62 -10.05 -24.35
C VAL A 649 37.58 -8.97 -25.42
N PRO A 650 38.47 -9.01 -26.44
CA PRO A 650 38.39 -8.14 -27.60
C PRO A 650 37.29 -8.63 -28.55
N ILE A 651 36.54 -7.70 -29.14
CA ILE A 651 35.61 -8.01 -30.23
C ILE A 651 36.43 -8.22 -31.51
N HIS A 652 36.44 -9.43 -32.02
CA HIS A 652 37.23 -9.81 -33.19
C HIS A 652 36.56 -9.37 -34.50
N ASP A 653 37.34 -9.09 -35.54
CA ASP A 653 36.79 -8.65 -36.84
C ASP A 653 35.92 -9.73 -37.54
N SER A 654 36.00 -10.99 -37.10
CA SER A 654 35.07 -12.05 -37.54
C SER A 654 33.62 -11.79 -37.11
N GLU A 655 33.41 -11.00 -36.06
CA GLU A 655 32.10 -10.62 -35.52
C GLU A 655 31.46 -9.43 -36.26
N ASN A 656 32.12 -8.88 -37.29
CA ASN A 656 31.66 -7.69 -38.02
C ASN A 656 30.22 -7.78 -38.55
N SER A 657 29.78 -8.99 -38.93
CA SER A 657 28.42 -9.24 -39.43
C SER A 657 27.38 -9.49 -38.34
N GLN A 658 27.80 -9.73 -37.10
CA GLN A 658 26.88 -9.97 -35.99
C GLN A 658 26.24 -8.66 -35.52
N THR A 659 25.06 -8.79 -34.92
CA THR A 659 24.34 -7.65 -34.36
C THR A 659 24.94 -7.24 -33.02
N MET A 660 24.77 -5.96 -32.66
CA MET A 660 25.22 -5.43 -31.38
C MET A 660 24.51 -6.09 -30.19
N ASP A 661 23.27 -6.56 -30.36
CA ASP A 661 22.60 -7.36 -29.33
C ASP A 661 23.20 -8.76 -29.17
N HIS A 662 23.64 -9.40 -30.26
CA HIS A 662 24.36 -10.67 -30.20
C HIS A 662 25.68 -10.52 -29.42
N ILE A 663 26.46 -9.48 -29.74
CA ILE A 663 27.70 -9.16 -29.02
C ILE A 663 27.43 -8.92 -27.54
N ARG A 664 26.43 -8.10 -27.20
CA ARG A 664 26.03 -7.86 -25.81
C ARG A 664 25.64 -9.16 -25.11
N ASN A 665 24.79 -9.99 -25.71
CA ASN A 665 24.32 -11.22 -25.08
C ASN A 665 25.44 -12.25 -24.88
N ASN A 666 26.40 -12.34 -25.80
CA ASN A 666 27.47 -13.33 -25.70
C ASN A 666 28.63 -12.87 -24.81
N MET A 667 29.02 -11.59 -24.92
CA MET A 667 30.23 -11.07 -24.27
C MET A 667 29.92 -10.25 -23.00
N ALA A 668 28.68 -9.81 -22.81
CA ALA A 668 28.25 -8.97 -21.69
C ALA A 668 26.82 -9.28 -21.21
N ALA A 669 26.42 -10.56 -21.18
CA ALA A 669 25.04 -11.02 -20.96
C ALA A 669 24.32 -10.40 -19.74
N ARG A 670 25.09 -10.09 -18.70
CA ARG A 670 24.60 -9.57 -17.42
C ARG A 670 24.56 -8.05 -17.33
N ALA A 671 24.96 -7.33 -18.38
CA ALA A 671 25.01 -5.88 -18.41
C ALA A 671 23.85 -5.27 -19.22
N THR A 672 23.25 -4.21 -18.68
CA THR A 672 22.22 -3.42 -19.36
C THR A 672 22.83 -2.53 -20.45
N ASP A 673 24.02 -1.98 -20.18
CA ASP A 673 24.81 -1.17 -21.11
C ASP A 673 26.03 -1.97 -21.60
N LEU A 674 26.43 -1.77 -22.86
CA LEU A 674 27.68 -2.30 -23.38
C LEU A 674 28.84 -1.35 -23.02
N ARG A 675 29.75 -1.80 -22.17
CA ARG A 675 30.92 -1.02 -21.73
C ARG A 675 32.14 -1.47 -22.53
N LEU A 676 32.80 -0.52 -23.20
CA LEU A 676 33.88 -0.80 -24.15
C LEU A 676 35.13 0.00 -23.81
N TYR A 677 36.31 -0.59 -24.01
CA TYR A 677 37.59 0.11 -24.01
C TYR A 677 38.12 0.17 -25.45
N LEU A 678 38.48 1.38 -25.88
CA LEU A 678 39.01 1.65 -27.21
C LEU A 678 40.53 1.50 -27.17
N ASP A 679 40.98 0.35 -27.66
CA ASP A 679 42.39 0.02 -27.81
C ASP A 679 42.91 0.57 -29.14
N TYR A 680 43.34 1.83 -29.15
CA TYR A 680 43.94 2.49 -30.32
C TYR A 680 45.42 2.11 -30.46
N ASN A 681 45.79 1.57 -31.62
CA ASN A 681 47.15 1.25 -32.03
C ASN A 681 47.34 1.45 -33.55
N PRO A 682 47.98 2.55 -33.98
CA PRO A 682 48.18 2.85 -35.40
C PRO A 682 49.27 1.99 -36.07
N ASP A 683 50.11 1.28 -35.31
CA ASP A 683 51.12 0.35 -35.83
C ASP A 683 50.61 -1.08 -35.77
N HIS A 684 49.59 -1.35 -36.60
CA HIS A 684 48.90 -2.64 -36.64
C HIS A 684 49.83 -3.81 -37.02
N ALA A 685 50.96 -3.52 -37.70
CA ALA A 685 51.99 -4.51 -38.03
C ALA A 685 52.76 -4.96 -36.78
N LYS A 686 53.18 -4.02 -35.92
CA LYS A 686 53.76 -4.36 -34.62
C LYS A 686 52.77 -5.12 -33.74
N PHE A 687 51.51 -4.68 -33.68
CA PHE A 687 50.50 -5.40 -32.90
C PHE A 687 50.35 -6.86 -33.36
N ASN A 688 50.13 -7.08 -34.65
CA ASN A 688 49.99 -8.43 -35.20
C ASN A 688 51.25 -9.29 -34.98
N ALA A 689 52.44 -8.67 -35.02
CA ALA A 689 53.69 -9.36 -34.72
C ALA A 689 53.81 -9.80 -33.25
N ILE A 690 53.38 -8.97 -32.30
CA ILE A 690 53.41 -9.30 -30.86
C ILE A 690 52.40 -10.43 -30.56
N HIS A 691 51.29 -10.50 -31.30
CA HIS A 691 50.27 -11.55 -31.18
C HIS A 691 50.46 -12.74 -32.15
N ALA A 692 51.60 -12.84 -32.83
CA ALA A 692 51.84 -13.87 -33.86
C ALA A 692 52.03 -15.28 -33.30
N ASP A 693 52.43 -15.42 -32.03
CA ASP A 693 52.58 -16.71 -31.34
C ASP A 693 51.38 -16.95 -30.38
N PRO A 694 50.43 -17.84 -30.74
CA PRO A 694 49.28 -18.13 -29.90
C PRO A 694 49.65 -18.77 -28.55
N ASN A 695 50.78 -19.46 -28.47
CA ASN A 695 51.22 -20.14 -27.25
C ASN A 695 51.88 -19.17 -26.25
N ASN A 696 52.20 -17.96 -26.69
CA ASN A 696 52.90 -16.96 -25.91
C ASN A 696 52.33 -15.55 -26.11
N ALA A 697 51.01 -15.46 -26.34
CA ALA A 697 50.32 -14.19 -26.57
C ALA A 697 50.49 -13.25 -25.36
N PRO A 698 50.77 -11.96 -25.59
CA PRO A 698 50.86 -10.99 -24.50
C PRO A 698 49.47 -10.75 -23.90
N ILE A 699 49.47 -10.31 -22.65
CA ILE A 699 48.29 -9.78 -21.95
C ILE A 699 48.36 -8.26 -21.88
N MET A 700 47.20 -7.61 -21.95
CA MET A 700 47.05 -6.17 -21.81
C MET A 700 46.87 -5.78 -20.35
N ILE A 701 47.82 -5.08 -19.75
CA ILE A 701 47.72 -4.56 -18.39
C ILE A 701 47.68 -3.03 -18.40
N PHE A 702 47.12 -2.44 -17.35
CA PHE A 702 46.98 -1.00 -17.17
C PHE A 702 47.89 -0.51 -16.07
N LEU A 703 48.48 0.68 -16.26
CA LEU A 703 49.38 1.27 -15.30
C LEU A 703 48.72 2.48 -14.62
N LYS A 704 48.88 2.58 -13.30
CA LYS A 704 48.53 3.77 -12.52
C LYS A 704 49.73 4.24 -11.71
N TRP A 705 49.90 5.54 -11.63
CA TRP A 705 50.91 6.16 -10.79
C TRP A 705 50.24 6.92 -9.64
N PHE A 706 50.63 6.60 -8.41
CA PHE A 706 50.30 7.40 -7.25
C PHE A 706 51.41 8.41 -6.98
N ASP A 707 51.08 9.70 -7.12
CA ASP A 707 51.97 10.80 -6.77
C ASP A 707 51.72 11.20 -5.30
N CYS A 708 52.61 10.74 -4.41
CA CYS A 708 52.54 11.03 -2.97
C CYS A 708 52.65 12.52 -2.65
N SER A 709 53.29 13.33 -3.49
CA SER A 709 53.39 14.78 -3.24
C SER A 709 52.08 15.51 -3.53
N ARG A 710 51.39 15.06 -4.58
CA ARG A 710 50.13 15.67 -5.05
C ARG A 710 48.88 15.00 -4.51
N GLN A 711 49.03 13.82 -3.89
CA GLN A 711 47.92 12.98 -3.42
C GLN A 711 46.95 12.65 -4.57
N THR A 712 47.50 12.35 -5.75
CA THR A 712 46.73 12.05 -6.97
C THR A 712 47.09 10.70 -7.54
N LEU A 713 46.08 9.99 -8.04
CA LEU A 713 46.22 8.74 -8.78
C LEU A 713 45.98 9.00 -10.26
N LEU A 714 46.96 8.69 -11.11
CA LEU A 714 46.93 9.02 -12.54
C LEU A 714 47.09 7.76 -13.39
N GLY A 715 46.21 7.57 -14.37
CA GLY A 715 46.36 6.51 -15.38
C GLY A 715 47.55 6.80 -16.30
N GLN A 716 48.41 5.81 -16.50
CA GLN A 716 49.59 5.88 -17.36
C GLN A 716 49.41 4.99 -18.60
N GLY A 717 48.18 4.74 -19.02
CA GLY A 717 47.85 3.93 -20.19
C GLY A 717 48.10 2.43 -19.99
N LYS A 718 48.00 1.70 -21.10
CA LYS A 718 48.19 0.25 -21.16
C LYS A 718 49.60 -0.14 -21.59
N VAL A 719 50.02 -1.35 -21.23
CA VAL A 719 51.23 -2.03 -21.76
C VAL A 719 50.93 -3.50 -22.01
N PHE A 720 51.60 -4.08 -23.00
CA PHE A 720 51.49 -5.50 -23.33
C PHE A 720 52.67 -6.24 -22.72
N VAL A 721 52.39 -7.24 -21.88
CA VAL A 721 53.41 -8.04 -21.18
C VAL A 721 53.20 -9.51 -21.44
N ASN A 722 54.27 -10.30 -21.40
CA ASN A 722 54.16 -11.75 -21.52
C ASN A 722 53.98 -12.40 -20.15
N LYS A 723 53.03 -13.35 -20.03
CA LYS A 723 52.75 -14.09 -18.79
C LYS A 723 54.00 -14.73 -18.16
N ASN A 724 54.96 -15.14 -18.98
CA ASN A 724 56.19 -15.81 -18.56
C ASN A 724 57.34 -14.85 -18.20
N ASN A 725 57.24 -13.55 -18.51
CA ASN A 725 58.26 -12.57 -18.13
C ASN A 725 58.20 -12.24 -16.64
N LYS A 726 59.31 -11.75 -16.08
CA LYS A 726 59.37 -11.33 -14.69
C LYS A 726 58.73 -9.96 -14.54
N VAL A 727 58.07 -9.73 -13.40
CA VAL A 727 57.48 -8.43 -13.08
C VAL A 727 58.55 -7.34 -12.98
N SER A 728 59.80 -7.68 -12.60
CA SER A 728 60.94 -6.76 -12.59
C SER A 728 61.23 -6.10 -13.95
N ASP A 729 60.85 -6.76 -15.05
CA ASP A 729 61.08 -6.25 -16.40
C ASP A 729 60.21 -5.00 -16.68
N LEU A 730 59.11 -4.82 -15.92
CA LEU A 730 58.26 -3.64 -15.98
C LEU A 730 58.95 -2.36 -15.50
N LEU A 731 59.93 -2.48 -14.60
CA LEU A 731 60.55 -1.32 -13.95
C LEU A 731 61.24 -0.42 -14.97
N GLY A 732 61.98 -1.01 -15.92
CA GLY A 732 62.63 -0.26 -16.99
C GLY A 732 61.62 0.44 -17.91
N VAL A 733 60.51 -0.23 -18.21
CA VAL A 733 59.41 0.34 -19.01
C VAL A 733 58.78 1.54 -18.30
N ILE A 734 58.52 1.44 -16.99
CA ILE A 734 57.99 2.55 -16.20
C ILE A 734 58.98 3.71 -16.16
N GLN A 735 60.26 3.44 -15.91
CA GLN A 735 61.30 4.48 -15.84
C GLN A 735 61.42 5.24 -17.16
N GLU A 736 61.48 4.52 -18.29
CA GLU A 736 61.49 5.12 -19.62
C GLU A 736 60.25 5.98 -19.86
N LYS A 737 59.07 5.42 -19.56
CA LYS A 737 57.78 6.10 -19.76
C LYS A 737 57.62 7.36 -18.92
N MET A 738 58.13 7.35 -17.69
CA MET A 738 58.09 8.48 -16.77
C MET A 738 59.24 9.47 -16.97
N GLY A 739 60.23 9.15 -17.82
CA GLY A 739 61.46 9.94 -17.96
C GLY A 739 62.31 9.95 -16.69
N TRP A 740 62.22 8.89 -15.86
CA TRP A 740 62.95 8.77 -14.60
C TRP A 740 64.32 8.10 -14.81
N PRO A 741 65.33 8.44 -13.97
CA PRO A 741 66.59 7.71 -13.95
C PRO A 741 66.39 6.20 -13.73
N SER A 742 67.24 5.38 -14.34
CA SER A 742 67.19 3.91 -14.16
C SER A 742 67.45 3.45 -12.72
N SER A 743 68.02 4.33 -11.89
CA SER A 743 68.26 4.12 -10.46
C SER A 743 67.06 4.49 -9.56
N THR A 744 65.97 5.05 -10.11
CA THR A 744 64.82 5.46 -9.31
C THR A 744 64.17 4.23 -8.67
N PRO A 745 64.05 4.19 -7.33
CA PRO A 745 63.45 3.06 -6.65
C PRO A 745 61.92 3.11 -6.81
N ILE A 746 61.32 2.01 -7.26
CA ILE A 746 59.88 1.93 -7.56
C ILE A 746 59.29 0.75 -6.78
N LYS A 747 58.14 0.99 -6.14
CA LYS A 747 57.28 -0.05 -5.54
C LYS A 747 56.07 -0.29 -6.42
N LEU A 748 55.77 -1.57 -6.67
CA LEU A 748 54.64 -2.02 -7.49
C LEU A 748 53.58 -2.67 -6.61
N TYR A 749 52.33 -2.36 -6.92
CA TYR A 749 51.13 -2.88 -6.26
C TYR A 749 50.10 -3.31 -7.30
N GLU A 750 49.39 -4.38 -7.01
CA GLU A 750 48.26 -4.82 -7.82
C GLU A 750 46.95 -4.23 -7.27
N GLU A 751 46.16 -3.61 -8.14
CA GLU A 751 44.78 -3.20 -7.83
C GLU A 751 43.82 -4.35 -8.13
N ILE A 752 43.70 -5.29 -7.17
CA ILE A 752 42.87 -6.49 -7.31
C ILE A 752 41.39 -6.15 -7.26
N LYS A 753 40.96 -5.42 -6.21
CA LYS A 753 39.59 -4.90 -6.01
C LYS A 753 39.59 -3.82 -4.93
N ALA A 754 38.45 -3.15 -4.78
CA ALA A 754 38.23 -2.24 -3.65
C ALA A 754 38.51 -2.95 -2.31
N GLY A 755 39.46 -2.43 -1.54
CA GLY A 755 39.90 -2.97 -0.25
C GLY A 755 40.96 -4.06 -0.29
N MET A 756 41.50 -4.39 -1.47
CA MET A 756 42.58 -5.36 -1.63
C MET A 756 43.61 -4.83 -2.63
N ILE A 757 44.67 -4.23 -2.10
CA ILE A 757 45.79 -3.66 -2.85
C ILE A 757 47.07 -4.27 -2.32
N GLU A 758 47.72 -5.12 -3.12
CA GLU A 758 48.81 -5.97 -2.64
C GLU A 758 50.13 -5.61 -3.31
N GLY A 759 51.23 -5.64 -2.54
CA GLY A 759 52.57 -5.42 -3.08
C GLY A 759 52.99 -6.59 -3.98
N MET A 760 53.47 -6.28 -5.19
CA MET A 760 53.82 -7.31 -6.17
C MET A 760 55.17 -7.97 -5.88
N LYS A 761 55.26 -9.29 -6.14
CA LYS A 761 56.51 -10.05 -6.02
C LYS A 761 57.33 -9.90 -7.30
N ILE A 762 58.14 -8.86 -7.37
CA ILE A 762 58.87 -8.47 -8.60
C ILE A 762 59.80 -9.54 -9.19
N LYS A 763 60.24 -10.52 -8.39
CA LYS A 763 61.11 -11.63 -8.84
C LYS A 763 60.33 -12.77 -9.53
N GLN A 764 59.02 -12.81 -9.35
CA GLN A 764 58.13 -13.81 -9.93
C GLN A 764 57.64 -13.37 -11.31
N THR A 765 57.11 -14.31 -12.09
CA THR A 765 56.50 -14.01 -13.38
C THR A 765 55.12 -13.38 -13.22
N TYR A 766 54.61 -12.74 -14.28
CA TYR A 766 53.22 -12.23 -14.28
C TYR A 766 52.20 -13.35 -14.02
N GLN A 767 52.42 -14.54 -14.58
CA GLN A 767 51.59 -15.72 -14.33
C GLN A 767 51.61 -16.15 -12.86
N GLN A 768 52.77 -16.09 -12.20
CA GLN A 768 52.91 -16.44 -10.78
C GLN A 768 52.30 -15.40 -9.85
N ASN A 769 52.16 -14.14 -10.30
CA ASN A 769 51.38 -13.10 -9.63
C ASN A 769 49.90 -13.11 -10.09
N GLU A 770 49.46 -14.14 -10.83
CA GLU A 770 48.08 -14.32 -11.30
C GLU A 770 47.53 -13.19 -12.20
N ILE A 771 48.42 -12.41 -12.83
CA ILE A 771 48.06 -11.26 -13.69
C ILE A 771 47.43 -11.72 -15.02
N GLN A 772 46.34 -11.06 -15.39
CA GLN A 772 45.50 -11.32 -16.57
C GLN A 772 45.22 -10.02 -17.35
N ASP A 773 44.55 -10.15 -18.49
CA ASP A 773 44.10 -9.00 -19.28
C ASP A 773 43.24 -8.05 -18.44
N GLY A 774 43.39 -6.74 -18.62
CA GLY A 774 42.63 -5.74 -17.88
C GLY A 774 43.06 -5.51 -16.43
N ASP A 775 44.07 -6.23 -15.92
CA ASP A 775 44.60 -5.98 -14.57
C ASP A 775 45.32 -4.63 -14.50
N VAL A 776 45.30 -4.03 -13.31
CA VAL A 776 45.81 -2.67 -13.08
C VAL A 776 46.95 -2.79 -12.08
N ILE A 777 48.13 -2.35 -12.50
CA ILE A 777 49.32 -2.25 -11.67
C ILE A 777 49.50 -0.80 -11.29
N CYS A 778 49.42 -0.52 -10.00
CA CYS A 778 49.69 0.80 -9.43
C CYS A 778 51.12 0.86 -8.91
N TYR A 779 51.81 1.97 -9.12
CA TYR A 779 53.17 2.16 -8.65
C TYR A 779 53.39 3.52 -8.01
N GLN A 780 54.42 3.60 -7.19
CA GLN A 780 54.94 4.84 -6.61
C GLN A 780 56.47 4.80 -6.57
N VAL A 781 57.08 5.98 -6.46
CA VAL A 781 58.49 6.09 -6.11
C VAL A 781 58.66 5.70 -4.63
N ASP A 782 59.69 4.92 -4.32
CA ASP A 782 60.01 4.57 -2.94
C ASP A 782 60.59 5.78 -2.21
N MET A 783 60.11 6.02 -1.00
CA MET A 783 60.46 7.20 -0.20
C MET A 783 61.30 6.78 1.01
N THR A 784 62.11 7.71 1.50
CA THR A 784 62.88 7.52 2.74
C THR A 784 61.97 7.57 3.97
N ASP A 785 62.39 6.94 5.08
CA ASP A 785 61.60 6.94 6.33
C ASP A 785 61.27 8.35 6.84
N LYS A 786 62.14 9.32 6.57
CA LYS A 786 61.92 10.72 6.92
C LYS A 786 60.77 11.34 6.10
N GLU A 787 60.74 11.13 4.79
CA GLU A 787 59.69 11.65 3.91
C GLU A 787 58.32 11.03 4.25
N VAL A 788 58.31 9.73 4.61
CA VAL A 788 57.11 9.05 5.10
C VAL A 788 56.60 9.70 6.39
N ALA A 789 57.48 9.91 7.38
CA ALA A 789 57.11 10.55 8.64
C ALA A 789 56.60 11.98 8.46
N ASP A 790 57.19 12.75 7.54
CA ASP A 790 56.78 14.14 7.25
C ASP A 790 55.38 14.20 6.60
N LEU A 791 55.04 13.24 5.72
CA LEU A 791 53.69 13.12 5.13
C LEU A 791 52.65 12.71 6.18
N GLU A 792 52.98 11.73 7.03
CA GLU A 792 52.07 11.23 8.07
C GLU A 792 51.79 12.29 9.15
N ALA A 793 52.79 13.09 9.52
CA ALA A 793 52.61 14.24 10.43
C ALA A 793 51.63 15.29 9.88
N GLN A 794 51.52 15.40 8.55
CA GLN A 794 50.58 16.27 7.86
C GLN A 794 49.23 15.59 7.55
N SER A 795 49.02 14.36 8.04
CA SER A 795 47.83 13.54 7.74
C SER A 795 47.63 13.28 6.24
N LEU A 796 48.72 13.14 5.49
CA LEU A 796 48.74 12.78 4.07
C LEU A 796 49.09 11.29 3.89
N TYR A 797 48.74 10.71 2.73
CA TYR A 797 48.97 9.30 2.44
C TYR A 797 50.37 9.08 1.86
N SER A 798 51.16 8.20 2.49
CA SER A 798 52.55 7.90 2.12
C SER A 798 52.67 6.67 1.23
N THR A 799 51.61 5.86 1.11
CA THR A 799 51.63 4.63 0.30
C THR A 799 50.38 4.43 -0.56
N VAL A 800 50.54 3.70 -1.66
CA VAL A 800 49.46 3.29 -2.56
C VAL A 800 48.31 2.59 -1.80
N PRO A 801 48.54 1.58 -0.93
CA PRO A 801 47.46 0.95 -0.17
C PRO A 801 46.70 1.93 0.74
N GLN A 802 47.39 2.87 1.40
CA GLN A 802 46.74 3.89 2.22
C GLN A 802 45.84 4.82 1.38
N PHE A 803 46.31 5.24 0.20
CA PHE A 803 45.51 6.09 -0.68
C PHE A 803 44.26 5.37 -1.22
N TYR A 804 44.40 4.11 -1.63
CA TYR A 804 43.24 3.32 -2.06
C TYR A 804 42.27 3.00 -0.90
N ASP A 805 42.76 2.83 0.33
CA ASP A 805 41.90 2.72 1.51
C ASP A 805 41.08 4.00 1.69
N PHE A 806 41.68 5.17 1.47
CA PHE A 806 40.93 6.43 1.41
C PHE A 806 39.90 6.43 0.27
N LEU A 807 40.28 6.05 -0.95
CA LEU A 807 39.35 6.01 -2.09
C LEU A 807 38.13 5.11 -1.83
N GLN A 808 38.31 3.98 -1.13
CA GLN A 808 37.23 3.07 -0.78
C GLN A 808 36.30 3.68 0.28
N ASN A 809 36.88 4.40 1.24
CA ASN A 809 36.16 4.91 2.39
C ASN A 809 35.72 6.37 2.21
N ARG A 810 36.01 7.03 1.09
CA ARG A 810 35.62 8.44 0.90
C ARG A 810 34.10 8.60 0.79
N VAL A 811 33.63 9.70 1.32
CA VAL A 811 32.25 10.18 1.25
C VAL A 811 32.28 11.69 1.10
N LEU A 812 31.51 12.22 0.15
CA LEU A 812 31.27 13.65 0.04
C LEU A 812 30.10 14.02 0.95
N VAL A 813 30.35 14.88 1.93
CA VAL A 813 29.33 15.33 2.89
C VAL A 813 29.04 16.81 2.65
N GLN A 814 27.77 17.13 2.49
CA GLN A 814 27.29 18.51 2.39
C GLN A 814 26.97 19.03 3.80
N PHE A 815 27.72 20.03 4.24
CA PHE A 815 27.50 20.70 5.51
C PHE A 815 26.63 21.92 5.31
N LYS A 816 25.50 21.96 6.01
CA LYS A 816 24.53 23.09 5.95
C LYS A 816 24.31 23.74 7.30
N SER A 817 24.14 25.04 7.34
CA SER A 817 23.73 25.71 8.59
C SER A 817 22.32 25.24 8.98
N ARG A 818 22.10 24.88 10.25
CA ARG A 818 20.77 24.44 10.73
C ARG A 818 19.76 25.61 10.78
N ASN A 819 20.25 26.80 11.10
CA ASN A 819 19.44 28.01 11.17
C ASN A 819 19.82 28.93 10.00
N GLU A 820 18.85 29.69 9.46
CA GLU A 820 19.14 30.68 8.42
C GLU A 820 20.18 31.67 8.93
N ASP A 821 21.36 31.66 8.31
CA ASP A 821 22.44 32.55 8.70
C ASP A 821 22.35 33.87 7.93
N THR A 822 21.75 34.88 8.57
CA THR A 822 21.71 36.24 8.04
C THR A 822 23.05 37.00 8.18
N THR A 823 24.07 36.39 8.78
CA THR A 823 25.36 37.04 9.09
C THR A 823 26.53 36.61 8.20
N GLY A 824 26.39 35.53 7.43
CA GLY A 824 27.40 35.00 6.51
C GLY A 824 28.59 34.28 7.17
N LYS A 825 28.48 33.93 8.46
CA LYS A 825 29.51 33.22 9.24
C LYS A 825 29.38 31.70 9.19
N ALA A 826 28.27 31.17 8.69
CA ALA A 826 27.96 29.75 8.58
C ALA A 826 27.49 29.41 7.15
N PRO A 827 28.41 29.41 6.16
CA PRO A 827 28.08 29.08 4.77
C PRO A 827 27.83 27.58 4.58
N ASP A 828 27.00 27.23 3.60
CA ASP A 828 26.90 25.85 3.11
C ASP A 828 28.17 25.47 2.32
N PHE A 829 28.68 24.26 2.52
CA PHE A 829 29.87 23.77 1.80
C PHE A 829 29.92 22.24 1.71
N ASP A 830 30.69 21.74 0.75
CA ASP A 830 30.94 20.31 0.59
C ASP A 830 32.35 19.96 1.10
N LEU A 831 32.47 18.85 1.82
CA LEU A 831 33.75 18.37 2.33
C LEU A 831 33.89 16.87 2.10
N MET A 832 35.00 16.46 1.48
CA MET A 832 35.33 15.06 1.28
C MET A 832 35.98 14.50 2.55
N LEU A 833 35.34 13.48 3.13
CA LEU A 833 35.76 12.84 4.37
C LEU A 833 35.99 11.35 4.14
N SER A 834 36.69 10.69 5.07
CA SER A 834 36.72 9.23 5.13
C SER A 834 35.67 8.73 6.12
N LYS A 835 34.94 7.69 5.72
CA LYS A 835 33.97 6.94 6.53
C LYS A 835 34.58 6.39 7.83
N LYS A 836 35.90 6.19 7.87
CA LYS A 836 36.63 5.73 9.06
C LYS A 836 36.97 6.86 10.05
N MET A 837 36.84 8.13 9.66
CA MET A 837 37.11 9.25 10.57
C MET A 837 36.12 9.20 11.74
N THR A 838 36.60 9.52 12.94
CA THR A 838 35.75 9.67 14.12
C THR A 838 35.02 11.02 14.09
N TYR A 839 34.00 11.17 14.94
CA TYR A 839 33.32 12.45 15.17
C TYR A 839 34.32 13.60 15.40
N ASP A 840 35.33 13.39 16.25
CA ASP A 840 36.30 14.44 16.59
C ASP A 840 37.15 14.84 15.38
N ILE A 841 37.61 13.87 14.58
CA ILE A 841 38.39 14.17 13.36
C ILE A 841 37.53 14.92 12.34
N MET A 842 36.26 14.53 12.18
CA MET A 842 35.31 15.26 11.34
C MET A 842 35.11 16.69 11.86
N ALA A 843 34.86 16.86 13.15
CA ALA A 843 34.65 18.16 13.78
C ALA A 843 35.87 19.07 13.61
N HIS A 844 37.08 18.53 13.73
CA HIS A 844 38.33 19.25 13.45
C HIS A 844 38.41 19.72 12.00
N ARG A 845 38.13 18.85 11.03
CA ARG A 845 38.14 19.20 9.59
C ARG A 845 37.11 20.28 9.24
N VAL A 846 35.91 20.20 9.82
CA VAL A 846 34.85 21.21 9.65
C VAL A 846 35.27 22.52 10.35
N GLY A 847 35.85 22.45 11.55
CA GLY A 847 36.39 23.60 12.27
C GLY A 847 37.51 24.30 11.52
N ASP A 848 38.44 23.56 10.91
CA ASP A 848 39.51 24.10 10.07
C ASP A 848 38.98 24.81 8.81
N TYR A 849 37.90 24.29 8.23
CA TYR A 849 37.21 24.91 7.10
C TYR A 849 36.52 26.22 7.53
N LEU A 850 35.75 26.17 8.62
CA LEU A 850 34.99 27.30 9.16
C LEU A 850 35.85 28.32 9.94
N LYS A 851 37.12 27.99 10.21
CA LYS A 851 38.00 28.73 11.15
C LYS A 851 37.35 28.89 12.53
N HIS A 852 36.71 27.83 13.03
CA HIS A 852 36.01 27.81 14.31
C HIS A 852 36.48 26.66 15.21
N ASP A 853 36.30 26.81 16.52
CA ASP A 853 36.67 25.79 17.51
C ASP A 853 35.82 24.53 17.31
N PRO A 854 36.44 23.36 17.03
CA PRO A 854 35.73 22.09 16.83
C PRO A 854 34.82 21.69 18.01
N LEU A 855 35.19 22.06 19.24
CA LEU A 855 34.38 21.77 20.43
C LEU A 855 33.15 22.67 20.57
N LYS A 856 33.04 23.71 19.73
CA LYS A 856 31.89 24.61 19.67
C LYS A 856 31.01 24.35 18.43
N LEU A 857 31.14 23.17 17.83
CA LEU A 857 30.29 22.72 16.75
C LEU A 857 29.32 21.64 17.23
N ARG A 858 28.03 21.80 16.88
CA ARG A 858 27.00 20.76 17.06
C ARG A 858 26.50 20.30 15.71
N PHE A 859 26.52 19.00 15.47
CA PHE A 859 26.03 18.41 14.23
C PHE A 859 24.63 17.80 14.39
N THR A 860 23.85 17.83 13.31
CA THR A 860 22.51 17.27 13.23
C THR A 860 22.37 16.50 11.92
N SER A 861 21.94 15.25 12.00
CA SER A 861 21.67 14.41 10.82
C SER A 861 20.50 14.95 10.00
N SER A 862 20.46 14.65 8.71
CA SER A 862 19.32 14.95 7.84
C SER A 862 18.39 13.73 7.68
N ASN A 863 17.13 13.99 7.32
CA ASN A 863 16.21 12.98 6.86
C ASN A 863 16.54 12.64 5.40
N PRO A 864 16.85 11.37 5.06
CA PRO A 864 17.20 10.97 3.70
C PRO A 864 16.15 11.27 2.62
N GLN A 865 14.87 11.34 2.99
CA GLN A 865 13.77 11.54 2.03
C GLN A 865 13.42 13.01 1.82
N SER A 866 13.39 13.81 2.88
CA SER A 866 12.98 15.22 2.84
C SER A 866 14.16 16.20 2.87
N GLY A 867 15.37 15.73 3.16
CA GLY A 867 16.55 16.56 3.37
C GLY A 867 16.53 17.38 4.66
N THR A 868 15.43 17.39 5.43
CA THR A 868 15.25 18.23 6.62
C THR A 868 16.06 17.75 7.83
N PRO A 869 16.44 18.61 8.81
CA PRO A 869 17.11 18.18 10.03
C PRO A 869 16.30 17.12 10.80
N LYS A 870 16.96 16.04 11.26
CA LYS A 870 16.32 14.89 11.92
C LYS A 870 16.71 14.77 13.39
N ALA A 871 17.97 14.46 13.69
CA ALA A 871 18.41 14.18 15.06
C ALA A 871 19.81 14.73 15.32
N ILE A 872 20.04 15.27 16.53
CA ILE A 872 21.34 15.76 16.98
C ILE A 872 22.31 14.57 17.07
N ILE A 873 23.49 14.73 16.47
CA ILE A 873 24.56 13.75 16.52
C ILE A 873 25.36 14.02 17.81
N LYS A 874 25.23 13.12 18.79
CA LYS A 874 25.96 13.24 20.06
C LYS A 874 27.45 13.01 19.86
N ARG A 875 28.29 13.72 20.60
CA ARG A 875 29.73 13.47 20.57
C ARG A 875 30.03 12.14 21.25
N SER A 876 30.55 11.19 20.47
CA SER A 876 31.01 9.89 20.98
C SER A 876 32.41 9.60 20.47
N LEU A 877 33.29 9.13 21.36
CA LEU A 877 34.71 8.90 21.07
C LEU A 877 34.93 7.87 19.95
N ASN A 878 34.00 6.91 19.81
CA ASN A 878 34.13 5.80 18.87
C ASN A 878 33.16 5.89 17.68
N GLN A 879 32.32 6.93 17.60
CA GLN A 879 31.38 7.07 16.49
C GLN A 879 32.11 7.54 15.24
N SER A 880 32.00 6.75 14.17
CA SER A 880 32.62 7.04 12.89
C SER A 880 31.70 7.84 11.97
N VAL A 881 32.27 8.49 10.95
CA VAL A 881 31.51 9.13 9.87
C VAL A 881 30.62 8.10 9.15
N ALA A 882 31.05 6.84 9.03
CA ALA A 882 30.20 5.77 8.52
C ALA A 882 28.90 5.66 9.34
N ASP A 883 28.99 5.63 10.68
CA ASP A 883 27.83 5.53 11.56
C ASP A 883 26.92 6.77 11.47
N ILE A 884 27.52 7.94 11.28
CA ILE A 884 26.79 9.21 11.15
C ILE A 884 26.02 9.30 9.84
N THR A 885 26.57 8.74 8.76
CA THR A 885 26.08 8.89 7.38
C THR A 885 25.27 7.69 6.88
N GLN A 886 25.05 6.68 7.73
CA GLN A 886 24.23 5.52 7.41
C GLN A 886 22.81 5.93 7.01
N THR A 887 22.53 5.76 5.72
CA THR A 887 21.22 6.01 5.11
C THR A 887 20.54 4.65 4.92
N ASN A 888 19.27 4.53 5.33
CA ASN A 888 18.47 3.32 5.08
C ASN A 888 18.58 2.93 3.59
N TYR A 889 18.71 1.62 3.34
CA TYR A 889 19.06 0.94 2.07
C TYR A 889 18.24 1.32 0.80
N TYR A 890 17.30 2.26 0.87
CA TYR A 890 16.34 2.63 -0.17
C TYR A 890 16.49 4.05 -0.74
N SER A 891 17.46 4.85 -0.28
CA SER A 891 17.70 6.19 -0.85
C SER A 891 18.44 6.11 -2.19
N GLN A 892 17.84 6.65 -3.26
CA GLN A 892 18.50 6.85 -4.57
C GLN A 892 19.30 8.15 -4.66
N HIS A 893 19.36 8.95 -3.59
CA HIS A 893 20.09 10.21 -3.59
C HIS A 893 21.51 10.05 -3.01
N PRO A 894 22.57 10.45 -3.75
CA PRO A 894 23.97 10.28 -3.32
C PRO A 894 24.43 11.33 -2.30
N ASN A 895 23.62 12.35 -1.99
CA ASN A 895 24.07 13.49 -1.20
C ASN A 895 23.80 13.29 0.29
N VAL A 896 24.86 13.07 1.06
CA VAL A 896 24.81 13.03 2.52
C VAL A 896 24.81 14.46 3.05
N ILE A 897 23.71 14.90 3.65
CA ILE A 897 23.58 16.23 4.27
C ILE A 897 23.77 16.11 5.79
N ILE A 898 24.69 16.89 6.35
CA ILE A 898 24.84 17.08 7.80
C ILE A 898 24.62 18.56 8.10
N TYR A 899 23.68 18.85 8.98
CA TYR A 899 23.47 20.19 9.48
C TYR A 899 24.45 20.49 10.62
N TYR A 900 24.87 21.74 10.74
CA TYR A 900 25.71 22.18 11.84
C TYR A 900 25.20 23.48 12.48
N GLU A 901 25.61 23.70 13.73
CA GLU A 901 25.35 24.89 14.52
C GLU A 901 26.63 25.33 15.22
N LEU A 902 26.85 26.64 15.26
CA LEU A 902 27.90 27.26 16.06
C LEU A 902 27.38 27.47 17.48
N LEU A 903 28.13 27.03 18.49
CA LEU A 903 27.77 27.14 19.90
C LEU A 903 28.60 28.22 20.59
N ASP A 904 28.00 28.91 21.57
CA ASP A 904 28.74 29.84 22.44
C ASP A 904 29.59 29.11 23.49
N ILE A 905 29.12 27.94 23.95
CA ILE A 905 29.76 27.06 24.92
C ILE A 905 30.21 25.74 24.29
N SER A 906 31.12 25.02 24.95
CA SER A 906 31.59 23.71 24.47
C SER A 906 30.46 22.69 24.43
N ILE A 907 30.44 21.83 23.40
CA ILE A 907 29.52 20.69 23.27
C ILE A 907 29.64 19.74 24.47
N ILE A 908 30.83 19.62 25.07
CA ILE A 908 31.07 18.82 26.27
C ILE A 908 30.27 19.38 27.44
N GLU A 909 30.28 20.70 27.62
CA GLU A 909 29.52 21.35 28.67
C GLU A 909 28.01 21.24 28.41
N LEU A 910 27.58 21.49 27.17
CA LEU A 910 26.18 21.45 26.79
C LEU A 910 25.55 20.06 26.99
N GLU A 911 26.27 18.98 26.66
CA GLU A 911 25.77 17.60 26.79
C GLU A 911 25.63 17.13 28.25
N THR A 912 26.30 17.78 29.21
CA THR A 912 26.13 17.48 30.65
C THR A 912 24.91 18.14 31.26
N LYS A 913 24.26 19.06 30.55
CA LYS A 913 23.06 19.79 30.99
C LYS A 913 21.80 19.23 30.34
N LYS A 914 20.65 19.52 30.94
CA LYS A 914 19.32 19.17 30.45
C LYS A 914 18.44 20.40 30.46
N SER A 915 17.74 20.63 29.35
CA SER A 915 16.74 21.68 29.27
C SER A 915 15.41 21.15 29.83
N LEU A 916 14.81 21.89 30.75
CA LEU A 916 13.54 21.55 31.37
C LEU A 916 12.53 22.67 31.11
N LYS A 917 11.28 22.30 30.84
CA LYS A 917 10.13 23.20 30.84
C LYS A 917 9.16 22.73 31.92
N VAL A 918 8.87 23.60 32.88
CA VAL A 918 7.98 23.30 34.01
C VAL A 918 6.80 24.27 33.98
N VAL A 919 5.58 23.73 33.98
CA VAL A 919 4.33 24.49 34.04
C VAL A 919 3.93 24.69 35.50
N TRP A 920 3.89 25.93 35.95
CA TRP A 920 3.49 26.29 37.30
C TRP A 920 1.97 26.48 37.39
N THR A 921 1.31 25.71 38.26
CA THR A 921 -0.16 25.77 38.46
C THR A 921 -0.61 26.51 39.72
N GLY A 922 0.33 26.86 40.60
CA GLY A 922 0.08 27.64 41.80
C GLY A 922 -0.74 26.89 42.85
N ARG A 923 -1.09 27.58 43.94
CA ARG A 923 -1.83 27.01 45.08
C ARG A 923 -3.26 26.60 44.75
N HIS A 924 -3.88 27.24 43.76
CA HIS A 924 -5.28 27.01 43.40
C HIS A 924 -5.46 26.20 42.11
N ASN A 925 -4.39 25.57 41.61
CA ASN A 925 -4.40 24.79 40.36
C ASN A 925 -5.02 25.57 39.17
N LYS A 926 -4.63 26.84 39.02
CA LYS A 926 -5.21 27.80 38.07
C LYS A 926 -4.19 28.52 37.21
N GLU A 927 -2.95 28.65 37.69
CA GLU A 927 -1.88 29.25 36.92
C GLU A 927 -1.43 28.26 35.81
N GLU A 928 -0.87 28.75 34.70
CA GLU A 928 -0.29 27.87 33.66
C GLU A 928 0.94 28.56 33.04
N ILE A 929 1.86 29.04 33.88
CA ILE A 929 3.05 29.76 33.43
C ILE A 929 4.21 28.77 33.21
N THR A 930 4.81 28.79 32.02
CA THR A 930 5.95 27.90 31.70
C THR A 930 7.28 28.58 32.04
N HIS A 931 8.09 27.90 32.86
CA HIS A 931 9.47 28.32 33.18
C HIS A 931 10.47 27.35 32.54
N SER A 932 11.51 27.90 31.91
CA SER A 932 12.56 27.11 31.24
C SER A 932 13.86 27.16 32.03
N PHE A 933 14.46 25.99 32.26
CA PHE A 933 15.72 25.85 32.98
C PHE A 933 16.74 25.07 32.14
N LEU A 934 18.02 25.37 32.30
CA LEU A 934 19.12 24.57 31.77
C LEU A 934 20.04 24.18 32.93
N LEU A 935 19.88 22.96 33.43
CA LEU A 935 20.53 22.49 34.66
C LEU A 935 21.40 21.25 34.38
N PRO A 936 22.46 20.99 35.18
CA PRO A 936 23.21 19.74 35.10
C PRO A 936 22.29 18.52 35.20
N LYS A 937 22.56 17.45 34.44
CA LYS A 937 21.76 16.21 34.49
C LYS A 937 21.75 15.55 35.87
N THR A 938 22.76 15.82 36.68
CA THR A 938 22.90 15.38 38.08
C THR A 938 22.05 16.19 39.06
N SER A 939 21.46 17.31 38.63
CA SER A 939 20.56 18.08 39.47
C SER A 939 19.34 17.26 39.85
N THR A 940 18.88 17.44 41.07
CA THR A 940 17.69 16.75 41.58
C THR A 940 16.43 17.58 41.34
N PHE A 941 15.25 16.98 41.50
CA PHE A 941 14.02 17.75 41.51
C PHE A 941 13.92 18.75 42.68
N ALA A 942 14.70 18.56 43.76
CA ALA A 942 14.87 19.61 44.77
C ALA A 942 15.55 20.85 44.19
N ASP A 943 16.62 20.68 43.40
CA ASP A 943 17.28 21.81 42.72
C ASP A 943 16.32 22.51 41.75
N VAL A 944 15.48 21.75 41.04
CA VAL A 944 14.46 22.32 40.14
C VAL A 944 13.43 23.12 40.94
N ALA A 945 12.95 22.58 42.06
CA ALA A 945 12.02 23.28 42.94
C ALA A 945 12.63 24.58 43.49
N ASP A 946 13.88 24.55 43.97
CA ASP A 946 14.59 25.74 44.47
C ASP A 946 14.78 26.82 43.41
N ASN A 947 15.04 26.43 42.16
CA ASN A 947 15.11 27.37 41.03
C ASN A 947 13.72 27.91 40.66
N LEU A 948 12.68 27.07 40.73
CA LEU A 948 11.31 27.48 40.46
C LEU A 948 10.77 28.44 41.53
N VAL A 949 11.04 28.19 42.82
CA VAL A 949 10.67 29.10 43.94
C VAL A 949 11.18 30.52 43.70
N LYS A 950 12.37 30.68 43.12
CA LYS A 950 12.94 32.01 42.79
C LYS A 950 12.24 32.68 41.61
N ALA A 951 11.62 31.89 40.74
CA ALA A 951 10.97 32.35 39.51
C ALA A 951 9.46 32.59 39.67
N VAL A 952 8.82 32.00 40.68
CA VAL A 952 7.38 32.10 40.94
C VAL A 952 7.09 32.93 42.21
N LYS A 953 5.88 33.49 42.30
CA LYS A 953 5.45 34.24 43.49
C LYS A 953 4.63 33.33 44.41
N ILE A 954 5.20 32.92 45.54
CA ILE A 954 4.47 32.17 46.59
C ILE A 954 3.61 33.14 47.41
N GLN A 955 2.32 32.86 47.57
CA GLN A 955 1.40 33.75 48.28
C GLN A 955 1.58 33.67 49.81
N PRO A 956 1.42 34.79 50.56
CA PRO A 956 1.49 34.77 52.02
C PRO A 956 0.41 33.85 52.63
N GLY A 957 0.81 32.99 53.59
CA GLY A 957 -0.11 32.03 54.23
C GLY A 957 -0.29 30.70 53.47
N GLY A 958 0.57 30.41 52.49
CA GLY A 958 0.74 29.08 51.89
C GLY A 958 1.74 28.19 52.64
N SER A 959 1.95 26.97 52.16
CA SER A 959 2.90 26.03 52.77
C SER A 959 4.35 26.32 52.38
N GLY A 960 4.57 27.03 51.27
CA GLY A 960 5.89 27.27 50.69
C GLY A 960 6.58 26.02 50.14
N LYS A 961 5.93 24.85 50.14
CA LYS A 961 6.49 23.60 49.61
C LYS A 961 5.95 23.34 48.21
N ILE A 962 6.85 23.13 47.25
CA ILE A 962 6.51 22.81 45.86
C ILE A 962 6.66 21.32 45.62
N ARG A 963 5.66 20.71 44.99
CA ARG A 963 5.80 19.41 44.33
C ARG A 963 5.99 19.58 42.83
N ILE A 964 6.77 18.68 42.23
CA ILE A 964 6.93 18.57 40.78
C ILE A 964 6.41 17.19 40.37
N PHE A 965 5.63 17.14 39.31
CA PHE A 965 4.97 15.92 38.85
C PHE A 965 4.80 15.95 37.33
N ASP A 966 4.55 14.78 36.75
CA ASP A 966 3.90 14.68 35.45
C ASP A 966 2.49 14.09 35.58
N ILE A 967 1.71 14.22 34.52
CA ILE A 967 0.33 13.73 34.48
C ILE A 967 0.37 12.27 34.04
N SER A 968 -0.32 11.39 34.77
CA SER A 968 -0.40 9.97 34.44
C SER A 968 -1.05 9.75 33.06
N SER A 969 -0.82 8.59 32.45
CA SER A 969 -1.39 8.26 31.13
C SER A 969 -2.92 8.28 31.09
N SER A 970 -3.58 8.10 32.24
CA SER A 970 -5.04 8.22 32.35
C SER A 970 -5.52 9.66 32.33
N GLY A 971 -4.64 10.65 32.54
CA GLY A 971 -4.98 12.07 32.70
C GLY A 971 -5.59 12.43 34.05
N ARG A 972 -5.78 11.47 34.96
CA ARG A 972 -6.60 11.62 36.17
C ARG A 972 -5.81 11.81 37.46
N SER A 973 -4.52 11.51 37.45
CA SER A 973 -3.68 11.51 38.65
C SER A 973 -2.31 12.16 38.41
N GLN A 974 -1.72 12.66 39.48
CA GLN A 974 -0.37 13.23 39.49
C GLN A 974 0.64 12.12 39.82
N ARG A 975 1.69 11.98 38.99
CA ARG A 975 2.85 11.16 39.32
C ARG A 975 3.98 12.08 39.77
N GLU A 976 4.16 12.16 41.09
CA GLU A 976 5.13 13.05 41.72
C GLU A 976 6.56 12.50 41.64
N TYR A 977 7.51 13.41 41.40
CA TYR A 977 8.93 13.11 41.50
C TYR A 977 9.43 13.39 42.91
N THR A 978 10.19 12.45 43.47
CA THR A 978 10.79 12.63 44.79
C THR A 978 11.94 13.64 44.73
N SER A 979 12.19 14.35 45.84
CA SER A 979 13.21 15.40 45.91
C SER A 979 14.63 14.90 45.62
N SER A 980 14.90 13.60 45.78
CA SER A 980 16.21 12.98 45.50
C SER A 980 16.36 12.46 44.06
N GLU A 981 15.28 12.40 43.28
CA GLU A 981 15.37 11.95 41.88
C GLU A 981 16.13 12.96 41.03
N MET A 982 17.02 12.45 40.16
CA MET A 982 17.82 13.26 39.25
C MET A 982 17.07 13.53 37.94
N ILE A 983 17.16 14.77 37.45
CA ILE A 983 16.51 15.19 36.20
C ILE A 983 17.06 14.45 34.97
N GLY A 984 18.27 13.91 35.07
CA GLY A 984 18.89 13.04 34.06
C GLY A 984 18.00 11.86 33.67
N ASN A 985 17.21 11.33 34.62
CA ASN A 985 16.36 10.14 34.43
C ASN A 985 15.06 10.41 33.67
N LEU A 986 14.71 11.67 33.41
CA LEU A 986 13.50 12.00 32.64
C LEU A 986 13.59 11.48 31.19
N THR A 987 12.56 10.75 30.74
CA THR A 987 12.41 10.35 29.33
C THR A 987 11.85 11.51 28.51
N GLU A 988 12.45 11.83 27.35
CA GLU A 988 11.97 12.91 26.48
C GLU A 988 10.95 12.41 25.44
N PRO A 989 9.88 13.17 25.14
CA PRO A 989 9.49 14.45 25.73
C PRO A 989 8.72 14.27 27.06
N ALA A 990 9.14 14.99 28.12
CA ALA A 990 8.40 15.05 29.39
C ALA A 990 7.82 16.46 29.60
N GLU A 991 6.51 16.57 29.73
CA GLU A 991 5.85 17.78 30.23
C GLU A 991 5.79 17.72 31.76
N LEU A 992 6.47 18.65 32.42
CA LEU A 992 6.50 18.73 33.87
C LEU A 992 5.56 19.83 34.36
N TYR A 993 4.87 19.52 35.46
CA TYR A 993 3.98 20.42 36.16
C TYR A 993 4.46 20.60 37.59
N ALA A 994 4.18 21.76 38.19
CA ALA A 994 4.53 22.05 39.56
C ALA A 994 3.45 22.87 40.24
N GLU A 995 3.18 22.53 41.50
CA GLU A 995 2.19 23.24 42.31
C GLU A 995 2.65 23.36 43.76
N GLU A 996 2.09 24.34 44.47
CA GLU A 996 2.28 24.47 45.92
C GLU A 996 1.41 23.44 46.64
N ILE A 997 2.02 22.63 47.52
CA ILE A 997 1.31 21.61 48.29
C ILE A 997 0.39 22.32 49.30
N PRO A 998 -0.93 22.04 49.32
CA PRO A 998 -1.84 22.64 50.31
C PRO A 998 -1.45 22.31 51.76
N LEU A 999 -1.68 23.25 52.69
CA LEU A 999 -1.43 23.04 54.12
C LEU A 999 -2.22 21.84 54.67
N GLU A 1000 -3.49 21.69 54.26
CA GLU A 1000 -4.33 20.55 54.65
C GLU A 1000 -3.75 19.19 54.23
N GLU A 1001 -3.04 19.13 53.09
CA GLU A 1001 -2.42 17.91 52.60
C GLU A 1001 -1.16 17.57 53.41
N LEU A 1002 -0.38 18.60 53.78
CA LEU A 1002 0.78 18.42 54.66
C LEU A 1002 0.37 17.98 56.07
N GLU A 1003 -0.71 18.53 56.58
CA GLU A 1003 -1.30 18.14 57.87
C GLU A 1003 -1.80 16.70 57.83
N ALA A 1004 -2.52 16.30 56.76
CA ALA A 1004 -2.97 14.94 56.55
C ALA A 1004 -1.81 13.93 56.38
N SER A 1005 -0.65 14.39 55.89
CA SER A 1005 0.53 13.54 55.61
C SER A 1005 1.54 13.45 56.76
N ALA A 1006 1.39 14.21 57.85
CA ALA A 1006 2.38 14.26 58.93
C ALA A 1006 2.25 13.07 59.92
N ASN A 1007 3.37 12.38 60.19
CA ASN A 1007 3.60 11.38 61.26
C ASN A 1007 2.36 10.64 61.81
N GLY A 1008 1.81 9.72 61.02
CA GLY A 1008 0.70 8.84 61.42
C GLY A 1008 -0.65 9.20 60.82
N GLY A 1009 -0.74 10.34 60.13
CA GLY A 1009 -1.98 10.88 59.57
C GLY A 1009 -2.87 11.46 60.67
N VAL A 1010 -3.60 12.51 60.36
CA VAL A 1010 -4.73 12.91 61.22
C VAL A 1010 -5.76 11.79 61.10
N GLU A 1011 -6.03 11.07 62.20
CA GLU A 1011 -7.11 10.06 62.25
C GLU A 1011 -8.39 10.70 61.68
N GLY A 1012 -8.99 10.04 60.69
CA GLY A 1012 -10.17 10.56 59.99
C GLY A 1012 -9.89 11.38 58.73
N THR A 1013 -8.75 11.23 58.03
CA THR A 1013 -8.49 11.92 56.74
C THR A 1013 -8.00 10.98 55.62
N LYS A 1014 -8.36 11.27 54.35
CA LYS A 1014 -7.92 10.53 53.14
C LYS A 1014 -7.52 11.50 52.01
N ILE A 1015 -6.43 11.22 51.30
CA ILE A 1015 -6.01 12.02 50.12
C ILE A 1015 -6.52 11.34 48.84
N VAL A 1016 -7.18 12.10 47.97
CA VAL A 1016 -7.77 11.62 46.71
C VAL A 1016 -7.36 12.49 45.53
N ASN A 1017 -7.50 11.94 44.31
CA ASN A 1017 -7.23 12.66 43.07
C ASN A 1017 -8.46 13.45 42.60
N LEU A 1018 -8.23 14.65 42.08
CA LEU A 1018 -9.18 15.48 41.36
C LEU A 1018 -8.75 15.62 39.91
N PHE A 1019 -9.68 15.52 38.98
CA PHE A 1019 -9.42 15.83 37.58
C PHE A 1019 -10.64 16.51 36.93
N HIS A 1020 -10.39 17.26 35.87
CA HIS A 1020 -11.43 18.01 35.17
C HIS A 1020 -11.78 17.34 33.85
N TYR A 1021 -13.06 17.35 33.50
CA TYR A 1021 -13.54 16.84 32.22
C TYR A 1021 -14.73 17.65 31.72
N ALA A 1022 -15.10 17.48 30.46
CA ALA A 1022 -16.26 18.14 29.87
C ALA A 1022 -17.23 17.13 29.27
N ARG A 1023 -18.39 16.96 29.91
CA ARG A 1023 -19.48 16.04 29.57
C ARG A 1023 -19.13 14.56 29.70
N ASP A 1024 -17.97 14.15 29.19
CA ASP A 1024 -17.49 12.78 29.15
C ASP A 1024 -16.15 12.68 29.94
N PRO A 1025 -16.01 11.75 30.90
CA PRO A 1025 -14.77 11.54 31.66
C PRO A 1025 -13.53 11.20 30.83
N SER A 1026 -13.69 10.82 29.56
CA SER A 1026 -12.59 10.65 28.59
C SER A 1026 -12.11 11.99 28.01
N ARG A 1027 -12.97 13.02 28.01
CA ARG A 1027 -12.67 14.38 27.54
C ARG A 1027 -12.06 15.22 28.65
N ILE A 1028 -10.89 14.78 29.08
CA ILE A 1028 -10.13 15.39 30.17
C ILE A 1028 -9.57 16.73 29.73
N HIS A 1029 -9.59 17.69 30.65
CA HIS A 1029 -8.92 18.96 30.50
C HIS A 1029 -8.38 19.40 31.87
N GLY A 1030 -7.63 20.49 31.90
CA GLY A 1030 -7.10 21.08 33.13
C GLY A 1030 -5.82 20.37 33.56
N THR A 1031 -5.39 20.64 34.80
CA THR A 1031 -4.32 19.88 35.44
C THR A 1031 -4.94 19.10 36.60
N PRO A 1032 -4.71 17.79 36.75
CA PRO A 1032 -5.22 17.07 37.92
C PRO A 1032 -4.54 17.59 39.20
N CYS A 1033 -5.22 17.52 40.33
CA CYS A 1033 -4.68 17.90 41.63
C CYS A 1033 -5.13 16.98 42.77
N LYS A 1034 -4.45 17.04 43.92
CA LYS A 1034 -4.86 16.27 45.11
C LYS A 1034 -5.75 17.09 46.03
N PHE A 1035 -6.59 16.37 46.78
CA PHE A 1035 -7.53 16.92 47.76
C PHE A 1035 -7.71 16.00 48.97
N VAL A 1036 -8.01 16.58 50.13
CA VAL A 1036 -8.17 15.85 51.40
C VAL A 1036 -9.67 15.68 51.72
N LEU A 1037 -10.10 14.47 52.01
CA LEU A 1037 -11.43 14.15 52.53
C LEU A 1037 -11.37 13.93 54.04
N LYS A 1038 -12.43 14.30 54.77
CA LYS A 1038 -12.54 14.11 56.22
C LYS A 1038 -13.65 13.11 56.58
N GLU A 1039 -13.45 12.36 57.66
CA GLU A 1039 -14.41 11.40 58.17
C GLU A 1039 -15.71 12.07 58.63
N GLY A 1040 -16.85 11.53 58.18
CA GLY A 1040 -18.18 12.07 58.48
C GLY A 1040 -18.54 13.40 57.81
N GLU A 1041 -17.68 13.95 56.95
CA GLU A 1041 -17.93 15.22 56.23
C GLU A 1041 -18.92 15.00 55.07
N PRO A 1042 -20.12 15.61 55.10
CA PRO A 1042 -21.05 15.53 53.98
C PRO A 1042 -20.50 16.28 52.76
N PHE A 1043 -20.91 15.87 51.57
CA PHE A 1043 -20.41 16.45 50.33
C PHE A 1043 -20.72 17.94 50.21
N SER A 1044 -21.80 18.43 50.81
CA SER A 1044 -22.10 19.87 50.89
C SER A 1044 -20.95 20.68 51.50
N GLU A 1045 -20.31 20.19 52.56
CA GLU A 1045 -19.15 20.83 53.20
C GLU A 1045 -17.86 20.59 52.39
N THR A 1046 -17.71 19.38 51.85
CA THR A 1046 -16.61 19.03 50.94
C THR A 1046 -16.57 19.95 49.71
N LYS A 1047 -17.73 20.29 49.17
CA LYS A 1047 -17.94 21.12 47.98
C LYS A 1047 -17.51 22.56 48.21
N GLU A 1048 -17.73 23.13 49.39
CA GLU A 1048 -17.21 24.46 49.76
C GLU A 1048 -15.67 24.48 49.81
N ARG A 1049 -15.06 23.43 50.38
CA ARG A 1049 -13.59 23.28 50.40
C ARG A 1049 -13.02 23.07 49.00
N LEU A 1050 -13.68 22.26 48.17
CA LEU A 1050 -13.31 22.05 46.76
C LEU A 1050 -13.30 23.39 46.01
N GLN A 1051 -14.33 24.22 46.19
CA GLN A 1051 -14.40 25.54 45.59
C GLN A 1051 -13.21 26.43 45.96
N GLN A 1052 -12.82 26.42 47.25
CA GLN A 1052 -11.65 27.15 47.74
C GLN A 1052 -10.34 26.60 47.16
N ARG A 1053 -10.23 25.26 47.03
CA ARG A 1053 -9.05 24.60 46.45
C ARG A 1053 -8.84 25.02 45.00
N ILE A 1054 -9.88 25.06 44.17
CA ILE A 1054 -9.75 25.42 42.75
C ILE A 1054 -9.88 26.93 42.48
N GLY A 1055 -10.22 27.74 43.50
CA GLY A 1055 -10.27 29.20 43.40
C GLY A 1055 -11.29 29.73 42.38
N VAL A 1056 -12.48 29.11 42.33
CA VAL A 1056 -13.57 29.44 41.39
C VAL A 1056 -14.67 30.23 42.11
N ASN A 1057 -15.20 31.28 41.46
CA ASN A 1057 -16.29 32.09 42.01
C ASN A 1057 -17.63 31.32 42.04
N ASP A 1058 -18.57 31.73 42.89
CA ASP A 1058 -19.85 31.02 43.10
C ASP A 1058 -20.65 30.80 41.82
N LYS A 1059 -20.68 31.81 40.93
CA LYS A 1059 -21.43 31.77 39.67
C LYS A 1059 -20.90 30.71 38.71
N ASP A 1060 -19.59 30.52 38.68
CA ASP A 1060 -18.94 29.55 37.84
C ASP A 1060 -18.98 28.15 38.46
N PHE A 1061 -18.79 28.06 39.77
CA PHE A 1061 -18.80 26.79 40.50
C PHE A 1061 -20.20 26.15 40.53
N ALA A 1062 -21.27 26.95 40.53
CA ALA A 1062 -22.65 26.45 40.43
C ALA A 1062 -22.95 25.63 39.16
N LYS A 1063 -22.08 25.67 38.15
CA LYS A 1063 -22.22 24.90 36.90
C LYS A 1063 -21.47 23.56 36.95
N TYR A 1064 -20.70 23.30 37.99
CA TYR A 1064 -19.89 22.09 38.10
C TYR A 1064 -20.78 20.93 38.52
N LYS A 1065 -20.58 19.78 37.90
CA LYS A 1065 -21.13 18.51 38.40
C LYS A 1065 -20.00 17.65 38.91
N PHE A 1066 -20.29 16.88 39.95
CA PHE A 1066 -19.30 16.07 40.63
C PHE A 1066 -19.65 14.60 40.47
N SER A 1067 -18.65 13.81 40.11
CA SER A 1067 -18.83 12.39 39.89
C SER A 1067 -17.64 11.62 40.41
N LEU A 1068 -17.89 10.51 41.07
CA LEU A 1068 -16.88 9.55 41.43
C LEU A 1068 -16.55 8.66 40.22
N VAL A 1069 -15.29 8.67 39.82
CA VAL A 1069 -14.80 7.93 38.64
C VAL A 1069 -13.83 6.84 39.11
N THR A 1070 -14.25 5.59 38.95
CA THR A 1070 -13.46 4.43 39.36
C THR A 1070 -12.55 3.92 38.23
N SER A 1071 -11.44 3.29 38.60
CA SER A 1071 -10.43 2.74 37.68
C SER A 1071 -10.92 1.63 36.72
N THR A 1072 -12.05 0.98 37.00
CA THR A 1072 -12.63 -0.05 36.10
C THR A 1072 -13.22 0.59 34.84
N VAL A 1073 -12.61 0.29 33.69
CA VAL A 1073 -12.85 0.88 32.35
C VAL A 1073 -14.31 0.84 31.85
N PHE A 1074 -15.20 0.06 32.49
CA PHE A 1074 -16.58 -0.18 32.04
C PHE A 1074 -17.70 0.33 32.97
N LYS A 1075 -17.38 1.10 34.01
CA LYS A 1075 -18.41 1.71 34.89
C LYS A 1075 -18.65 3.18 34.53
N GLN A 1076 -19.92 3.53 34.32
CA GLN A 1076 -20.37 4.92 34.24
C GLN A 1076 -20.00 5.67 35.54
N PRO A 1077 -19.62 6.97 35.47
CA PRO A 1077 -19.36 7.79 36.64
C PRO A 1077 -20.55 7.79 37.59
N SER A 1078 -20.30 7.63 38.88
CA SER A 1078 -21.35 7.73 39.89
C SER A 1078 -21.51 9.20 40.27
N VAL A 1079 -22.70 9.77 40.09
CA VAL A 1079 -22.99 11.15 40.50
C VAL A 1079 -22.85 11.26 42.02
N VAL A 1080 -22.22 12.33 42.49
CA VAL A 1080 -22.09 12.63 43.92
C VAL A 1080 -23.17 13.65 44.33
N GLU A 1081 -23.97 13.28 45.33
CA GLU A 1081 -25.03 14.10 45.90
C GLU A 1081 -24.56 14.83 47.18
N ASP A 1082 -25.24 15.93 47.55
CA ASP A 1082 -24.79 16.81 48.64
C ASP A 1082 -24.74 16.13 50.03
N ASN A 1083 -25.49 15.03 50.25
CA ASN A 1083 -25.49 14.28 51.51
C ASN A 1083 -24.46 13.13 51.54
N ASP A 1084 -23.76 12.86 50.43
CA ASP A 1084 -22.81 11.75 50.35
C ASP A 1084 -21.58 12.00 51.22
N VAL A 1085 -21.06 10.95 51.87
CA VAL A 1085 -19.81 11.01 52.64
C VAL A 1085 -18.71 10.31 51.84
N LEU A 1086 -17.95 11.09 51.07
CA LEU A 1086 -16.93 10.55 50.17
C LEU A 1086 -15.78 9.82 50.90
N TYR A 1087 -15.56 10.13 52.17
CA TYR A 1087 -14.58 9.44 52.99
C TYR A 1087 -14.87 7.94 53.12
N ASP A 1088 -16.13 7.53 53.15
CA ASP A 1088 -16.52 6.12 53.33
C ASP A 1088 -16.28 5.26 52.08
N HIS A 1089 -16.03 5.90 50.94
CA HIS A 1089 -15.70 5.21 49.70
C HIS A 1089 -14.37 4.44 49.80
N LYS A 1090 -14.30 3.28 49.13
CA LYS A 1090 -13.09 2.45 49.02
C LYS A 1090 -12.27 2.88 47.80
N TRP A 1091 -11.47 3.92 47.99
CA TRP A 1091 -10.61 4.49 46.95
C TRP A 1091 -9.49 3.53 46.52
N ALA A 1092 -9.49 3.16 45.24
CA ALA A 1092 -8.33 2.57 44.56
C ALA A 1092 -7.35 3.65 44.07
N ALA A 1093 -6.15 3.24 43.67
CA ALA A 1093 -5.06 4.16 43.31
C ALA A 1093 -5.39 5.11 42.13
N ASP A 1094 -6.21 4.66 41.18
CA ASP A 1094 -6.63 5.41 40.00
C ASP A 1094 -8.07 5.96 40.09
N ASP A 1095 -8.70 5.82 41.26
CA ASP A 1095 -10.00 6.45 41.50
C ASP A 1095 -9.81 7.95 41.69
N ALA A 1096 -10.72 8.73 41.12
CA ALA A 1096 -10.65 10.18 41.18
C ALA A 1096 -12.06 10.79 41.29
N LEU A 1097 -12.15 11.91 42.00
CA LEU A 1097 -13.33 12.76 41.97
C LEU A 1097 -13.22 13.65 40.72
N GLY A 1098 -14.16 13.45 39.80
CA GLY A 1098 -14.24 14.17 38.53
C GLY A 1098 -15.09 15.43 38.64
N LEU A 1099 -14.56 16.53 38.09
CA LEU A 1099 -15.21 17.83 38.03
C LEU A 1099 -15.67 18.09 36.58
N ASP A 1100 -16.95 17.88 36.29
CA ASP A 1100 -17.54 18.14 34.98
C ASP A 1100 -17.82 19.62 34.80
N HIS A 1101 -17.08 20.26 33.90
CA HIS A 1101 -17.33 21.63 33.47
C HIS A 1101 -16.73 21.91 32.08
N ILE A 1102 -17.17 23.01 31.46
CA ILE A 1102 -16.63 23.47 30.19
C ILE A 1102 -15.18 23.95 30.38
N ASP A 1103 -14.27 23.58 29.47
CA ASP A 1103 -12.92 24.16 29.40
C ASP A 1103 -13.01 25.62 28.94
N LYS A 1104 -12.55 26.54 29.78
CA LYS A 1104 -12.58 27.98 29.50
C LYS A 1104 -11.24 28.51 28.97
N ARG A 1105 -10.24 27.65 28.77
CA ARG A 1105 -8.94 28.08 28.26
C ARG A 1105 -9.04 28.52 26.79
N PRO A 1106 -8.38 29.62 26.40
CA PRO A 1106 -8.29 29.99 24.99
C PRO A 1106 -7.52 28.90 24.25
N ASN A 1107 -8.21 28.14 23.40
CA ASN A 1107 -7.73 27.05 22.55
C ASN A 1107 -6.20 26.84 22.57
N LYS A 1108 -5.71 25.96 23.46
CA LYS A 1108 -4.60 25.09 23.06
C LYS A 1108 -5.21 24.20 21.97
N VAL A 1109 -4.97 24.58 20.73
CA VAL A 1109 -5.30 23.79 19.55
C VAL A 1109 -4.52 22.48 19.66
N ASN A 1110 -5.07 21.51 20.40
CA ASN A 1110 -4.95 20.13 19.98
C ASN A 1110 -5.74 20.08 18.69
N ALA A 1111 -4.98 19.97 17.60
CA ALA A 1111 -5.53 19.65 16.31
C ALA A 1111 -6.23 18.29 16.43
N GLU A 1112 -7.51 18.30 16.78
CA GLU A 1112 -8.46 17.65 15.87
C GLU A 1112 -8.14 18.26 14.51
N LYS A 1113 -7.37 17.51 13.71
CA LYS A 1113 -7.34 17.73 12.28
C LYS A 1113 -8.77 17.48 11.81
N GLY A 1114 -9.63 18.48 11.94
CA GLY A 1114 -10.63 18.72 10.93
C GLY A 1114 -9.88 18.68 9.61
N ILE A 1115 -10.27 17.73 8.76
CA ILE A 1115 -9.73 17.60 7.42
C ILE A 1115 -9.95 18.94 6.73
N VAL A 1116 -8.91 19.76 6.68
CA VAL A 1116 -8.77 20.83 5.71
C VAL A 1116 -7.96 20.22 4.59
N MET A 1117 -8.65 19.65 3.60
CA MET A 1117 -8.03 19.48 2.29
C MET A 1117 -7.94 20.89 1.68
N ARG A 1118 -6.71 21.37 1.49
CA ARG A 1118 -6.46 22.46 0.53
C ARG A 1118 -6.58 21.91 -0.88
#